data_AF-A0A3B0BZS9-F1
#
_entry.id   AF-A0A3B0BZS9-F1
#
_cell.length_a   1.000
_cell.length_b   1.000
_cell.length_c   1.000
_cell.angle_alpha   90.00
_cell.angle_beta   90.00
_cell.angle_gamma   90.00
#
_symmetry.space_group_name_H-M   'P 1'
#
loop_
_entity.id
_entity.type
_entity.pdbx_description
1 polymer ?
#
loop_
_entity_poly.entity_id
_entity_poly.type
_entity_poly.pdbx_seq_one_letter_code
_entity_poly.pdbx_strand_id
1 'polypeptide(L)'
;MSVRRAAPYGHPLPYEPLGTPTRPARKASRMQFTELQALLDQHTTGDTLTLAAADLGSGPAAALVGTWLDDKTLTVTALHREDHPDAETVVISGELSALGITGAQVTGIEFGIDPSRLDPALFIPLPTPEGWTPAASFPDTEGSDLAGLAFGDGRLPELLLTSVPRPARDGRPALGKGLTFHAPEVKDPAPLGSLIALVRPAHGTLSLTGPVQRRSIGDKVVTEIALRSVPEASGDLGGDFLLWAGSRGDSAPLTYGLRLAADLTLGQGVGVAVSAAVPTGNEIVLTVDALPGDDVGTGVLEGWYGTGTAVQQLTSQGFTLGSAVRLTELSATIDVTKIGQGVPKALTAITVKAEAKPEVSWPIAGDKLAVTGVGARLTVTAPLQSSRSATVTGYGDFLVAGGVALHASAAIPPGRFELTLDEETPAQLKDVIRNFLPDADLSGVPDLALKKFHGTAVPTQGEYGISAALAAEGHLDIGASRLQLVEVSLDLERKKQEEGEARKGGKHRAARKSWRKQRAEAAADARAAALTSDAATMKTTGTLAAKAKLGPAGGEGGDEGSIAFDAAWHLPGTFELAGTFPEIDLTALLEALACSADVPLPDGLPKVELRDTAVKLRLGGAQAGEAADGKGYELAVSSTVEFAGAHALTLVGKAARGGGSGTLFAAAFWQNGWAWAPNRIQGWSDVLGILGDITFSKSGLAVCSADGTPLDAGSPPDTLPATLDKGLTFFTEIGFTGPLEPLKALFDGVATGVHLQAVLTSPVQNSVFRASVAEQKLRPGFGGLEVEIRPAQLWIALKTSWNFTVPAMGSAPETLLQFVAGGTVSREGFSLFLTLKAADSSLGTVAGQLAPAQYAFALEKPGRTALSAVPVTGANGQTVYDATRRLTEAAGPAPGPAWKNAFGIDGFDIEAFWAQIGGGTSGLTLGMGGSIRVGDAGLELDIIGGFEPEPFVTVFRFSLTTADKDKGVSLWDILGIVVSPPSELAFLKKIVLHELMFCAVTAVGGWTSPLGEHWNQGYYGKGDIDFFGNNWRFEVGVGNDGIYANSAVAQPLTIGDWFTYSNADGTKGPQYLLDTRGIKGGHLPEKILYLSGKIELLDAVSVAVEAELGSEGFAFTLKADIAHILTSEVSCTLDTGNGLHAAASVGLDFSVDLPRGVLLGGIPIPGGTLVGIKAGGGFDLKIDGTGANLHLTADCDAYLLGEHLVHFHLDLTIGVRKWDDIIAYLQNNPEKLFESLGQGIWDAMKDCATTKAAELT
;
A
#
# COMPACT_ATOMS: atom_id res chain seq x y z
N MET A 1 15.04 61.02 25.04
CA MET A 1 13.58 61.25 25.00
C MET A 1 12.94 60.61 26.24
N SER A 2 12.59 61.44 27.22
CA SER A 2 11.30 61.49 27.94
C SER A 2 10.54 60.22 28.41
N VAL A 3 10.49 60.05 29.76
CA VAL A 3 9.26 60.03 30.62
C VAL A 3 8.64 58.71 31.16
N ARG A 4 8.58 58.66 32.52
CA ARG A 4 7.60 58.07 33.51
C ARG A 4 7.44 56.54 33.64
N ARG A 5 7.71 55.95 34.82
CA ARG A 5 6.92 55.82 36.11
C ARG A 5 5.79 54.78 36.04
N ALA A 6 5.88 53.70 36.82
CA ALA A 6 5.08 53.42 38.04
C ALA A 6 5.14 51.93 38.46
N ALA A 7 5.39 51.68 39.75
CA ALA A 7 5.06 50.43 40.48
C ALA A 7 3.54 50.40 40.79
N PRO A 8 2.90 49.33 41.36
CA PRO A 8 3.13 48.95 42.79
C PRO A 8 2.71 47.53 43.30
N TYR A 9 3.03 47.28 44.59
CA TYR A 9 2.46 46.32 45.59
C TYR A 9 2.67 44.79 45.41
N GLY A 10 2.95 43.99 46.45
CA GLY A 10 2.93 44.23 47.90
C GLY A 10 3.56 43.08 48.73
N HIS A 11 3.92 43.46 49.96
CA HIS A 11 4.74 42.84 51.00
C HIS A 11 4.55 41.35 51.40
N PRO A 12 5.65 40.73 51.90
CA PRO A 12 5.65 39.68 52.93
C PRO A 12 6.04 40.26 54.31
N LEU A 13 5.66 39.60 55.42
CA LEU A 13 6.24 39.69 56.79
C LEU A 13 5.48 38.69 57.71
N PRO A 14 5.94 38.36 58.95
CA PRO A 14 7.20 38.67 59.64
C PRO A 14 7.82 37.50 60.48
N TYR A 15 9.08 37.60 60.93
CA TYR A 15 9.49 37.85 62.34
C TYR A 15 11.01 37.72 62.60
N GLU A 16 11.57 38.88 63.00
CA GLU A 16 12.65 39.31 63.92
C GLU A 16 14.01 38.62 64.25
N PRO A 17 15.01 39.43 64.70
CA PRO A 17 16.45 39.13 64.78
C PRO A 17 17.06 39.23 66.20
N LEU A 18 18.37 38.95 66.36
CA LEU A 18 19.18 39.41 67.50
C LEU A 18 20.71 39.48 67.18
N GLY A 19 21.29 40.67 67.41
CA GLY A 19 22.60 40.86 68.09
C GLY A 19 23.90 40.94 67.28
N THR A 20 24.45 42.16 67.13
CA THR A 20 25.89 42.45 66.88
C THR A 20 26.60 42.81 68.19
N PRO A 21 27.95 42.70 68.23
CA PRO A 21 28.74 43.73 68.91
C PRO A 21 29.95 44.22 68.10
N THR A 22 30.23 45.51 68.22
CA THR A 22 31.36 46.27 67.66
C THR A 22 32.58 46.30 68.60
N ARG A 23 33.80 46.38 68.04
CA ARG A 23 35.05 46.76 68.74
C ARG A 23 35.89 47.73 67.86
N PRO A 24 36.68 48.66 68.45
CA PRO A 24 37.29 49.79 67.74
C PRO A 24 38.70 49.51 67.19
N ALA A 25 39.06 50.18 66.09
CA ALA A 25 40.34 50.06 65.39
C ALA A 25 41.47 50.89 66.04
N ARG A 26 42.64 50.25 66.26
CA ARG A 26 43.93 50.89 66.60
C ARG A 26 44.61 51.36 65.31
N LYS A 27 45.08 52.62 65.24
CA LYS A 27 46.00 53.11 64.21
C LYS A 27 47.36 52.42 64.38
N ALA A 28 47.80 51.63 63.39
CA ALA A 28 49.13 51.05 63.33
C ALA A 28 50.16 52.08 62.82
N SER A 29 51.33 52.12 63.46
CA SER A 29 52.51 52.90 63.04
C SER A 29 53.13 52.27 61.78
N ARG A 30 53.69 53.12 60.90
CA ARG A 30 54.35 52.73 59.63
C ARG A 30 55.77 52.21 59.92
N MET A 31 56.16 51.06 59.34
CA MET A 31 57.51 50.51 59.51
C MET A 31 58.53 51.17 58.55
N GLN A 32 59.72 51.55 59.03
CA GLN A 32 60.85 52.03 58.21
C GLN A 32 61.96 50.97 58.07
N PHE A 33 62.84 51.10 57.06
CA PHE A 33 63.92 50.13 56.80
C PHE A 33 64.85 49.94 58.01
N THR A 34 65.13 51.00 58.76
CA THR A 34 65.90 50.93 60.01
C THR A 34 65.19 50.12 61.12
N GLU A 35 63.86 50.10 61.12
CA GLU A 35 63.06 49.30 62.07
C GLU A 35 63.03 47.82 61.66
N LEU A 36 63.08 47.52 60.35
CA LEU A 36 63.28 46.15 59.85
C LEU A 36 64.66 45.62 60.22
N GLN A 37 65.72 46.42 60.07
CA GLN A 37 67.07 46.04 60.50
C GLN A 37 67.13 45.77 62.00
N ALA A 38 66.54 46.66 62.81
CA ALA A 38 66.48 46.49 64.26
C ALA A 38 65.70 45.23 64.68
N LEU A 39 64.61 44.90 63.97
CA LEU A 39 63.87 43.66 64.18
C LEU A 39 64.75 42.44 63.92
N LEU A 40 65.49 42.41 62.80
CA LEU A 40 66.38 41.30 62.48
C LEU A 40 67.53 41.18 63.49
N ASP A 41 68.11 42.30 63.93
CA ASP A 41 69.18 42.33 64.93
C ASP A 41 68.69 41.78 66.29
N GLN A 42 67.50 42.20 66.74
CA GLN A 42 66.91 41.76 68.01
C GLN A 42 66.70 40.23 68.06
N HIS A 43 66.44 39.63 66.90
CA HIS A 43 66.14 38.22 66.76
C HIS A 43 67.33 37.37 66.28
N THR A 44 68.51 37.98 66.14
CA THR A 44 69.76 37.29 65.80
C THR A 44 70.59 37.06 67.06
N THR A 45 70.89 35.80 67.38
CA THR A 45 71.81 35.42 68.47
C THR A 45 72.96 34.60 67.91
N GLY A 46 74.18 35.17 67.93
CA GLY A 46 75.34 34.53 67.32
C GLY A 46 75.20 34.44 65.80
N ASP A 47 75.30 33.23 65.26
CA ASP A 47 75.12 32.89 63.85
C ASP A 47 73.71 32.34 63.55
N THR A 48 72.75 32.58 64.45
CA THR A 48 71.38 32.06 64.31
C THR A 48 70.35 33.19 64.34
N LEU A 49 69.48 33.26 63.33
CA LEU A 49 68.29 34.12 63.28
C LEU A 49 67.05 33.29 63.61
N THR A 50 66.29 33.70 64.63
CA THR A 50 65.04 33.04 65.03
C THR A 50 63.89 34.05 65.09
N LEU A 51 63.01 34.02 64.09
CA LEU A 51 61.89 34.93 63.94
C LEU A 51 60.56 34.18 64.02
N ALA A 52 59.78 34.39 65.10
CA ALA A 52 58.43 33.85 65.15
C ALA A 52 57.50 34.67 64.24
N ALA A 53 56.46 34.05 63.70
CA ALA A 53 55.46 34.74 62.88
C ALA A 53 54.89 36.00 63.58
N ALA A 54 54.71 35.95 64.90
CA ALA A 54 54.19 37.07 65.69
C ALA A 54 55.14 38.28 65.72
N ASP A 55 56.45 38.07 65.61
CA ASP A 55 57.47 39.14 65.63
C ASP A 55 57.45 39.95 64.33
N LEU A 56 57.00 39.33 63.23
CA LEU A 56 56.78 39.96 61.92
C LEU A 56 55.43 40.71 61.83
N GLY A 57 54.66 40.77 62.92
CA GLY A 57 53.37 41.46 63.01
C GLY A 57 52.20 40.64 62.45
N SER A 58 51.22 41.31 61.84
CA SER A 58 50.05 40.66 61.18
C SER A 58 50.09 40.76 59.65
N GLY A 59 51.24 41.16 59.10
CA GLY A 59 51.44 41.40 57.67
C GLY A 59 51.70 40.12 56.85
N PRO A 60 51.93 40.25 55.53
CA PRO A 60 52.13 39.12 54.63
C PRO A 60 53.33 38.22 55.00
N ALA A 61 54.43 38.77 55.53
CA ALA A 61 55.58 37.97 55.96
C ALA A 61 55.27 37.09 57.19
N ALA A 62 54.52 37.63 58.17
CA ALA A 62 54.02 36.87 59.31
C ALA A 62 53.11 35.71 58.87
N ALA A 63 52.22 35.98 57.91
CA ALA A 63 51.35 34.94 57.34
C ALA A 63 52.14 33.86 56.59
N LEU A 64 53.21 34.23 55.87
CA LEU A 64 54.09 33.29 55.16
C LEU A 64 54.77 32.32 56.14
N VAL A 65 55.41 32.86 57.19
CA VAL A 65 56.08 32.08 58.24
C VAL A 65 55.08 31.22 59.00
N GLY A 66 53.94 31.80 59.41
CA GLY A 66 52.92 31.09 60.18
C GLY A 66 52.18 29.99 59.40
N THR A 67 52.21 30.03 58.07
CA THR A 67 51.54 29.04 57.21
C THR A 67 52.46 27.91 56.80
N TRP A 68 53.73 28.20 56.49
CA TRP A 68 54.60 27.25 55.78
C TRP A 68 55.80 26.75 56.58
N LEU A 69 56.22 27.44 57.65
CA LEU A 69 57.37 27.01 58.45
C LEU A 69 56.93 26.22 59.68
N ASP A 70 57.74 25.23 60.04
CA ASP A 70 57.52 24.39 61.20
C ASP A 70 57.59 25.23 62.48
N ASP A 71 56.73 24.95 63.46
CA ASP A 71 56.56 25.73 64.69
C ASP A 71 56.32 27.24 64.50
N LYS A 72 55.85 27.64 63.31
CA LYS A 72 55.54 29.04 62.94
C LYS A 72 56.72 29.99 63.16
N THR A 73 57.94 29.48 63.01
CA THR A 73 59.17 30.22 63.30
C THR A 73 60.18 30.01 62.17
N LEU A 74 60.75 31.09 61.66
CA LEU A 74 61.87 31.06 60.73
C LEU A 74 63.17 30.96 61.53
N THR A 75 63.85 29.82 61.44
CA THR A 75 65.15 29.60 62.08
C THR A 75 66.21 29.39 61.00
N VAL A 76 67.18 30.30 60.92
CA VAL A 76 68.33 30.21 59.99
C VAL A 76 69.60 30.14 60.81
N THR A 77 70.37 29.07 60.66
CA THR A 77 71.67 28.86 61.34
C THR A 77 72.82 29.10 60.36
N ALA A 78 74.07 29.23 60.85
CA ALA A 78 75.21 29.61 60.02
C ALA A 78 74.95 30.89 59.18
N LEU A 79 74.29 31.87 59.81
CA LEU A 79 73.78 33.07 59.17
C LEU A 79 74.91 33.96 58.64
N HIS A 80 74.82 34.28 57.34
CA HIS A 80 75.56 35.37 56.70
C HIS A 80 74.56 36.44 56.25
N ARG A 81 74.82 37.71 56.56
CA ARG A 81 73.90 38.83 56.33
C ARG A 81 74.54 39.94 55.51
N GLU A 82 73.79 40.43 54.52
CA GLU A 82 74.14 41.53 53.64
C GLU A 82 72.99 42.54 53.60
N ASP A 83 73.24 43.76 54.09
CA ASP A 83 72.25 44.84 54.07
C ASP A 83 72.41 45.68 52.80
N HIS A 84 71.32 45.91 52.07
CA HIS A 84 71.28 46.72 50.85
C HIS A 84 70.36 47.94 51.05
N PRO A 85 70.86 49.05 51.63
CA PRO A 85 70.05 50.22 51.93
C PRO A 85 69.39 50.84 50.69
N ASP A 86 70.08 50.83 49.55
CA ASP A 86 69.59 51.40 48.28
C ASP A 86 68.37 50.65 47.71
N ALA A 87 68.23 49.37 48.05
CA ALA A 87 67.13 48.52 47.63
C ALA A 87 66.12 48.28 48.76
N GLU A 88 66.30 48.94 49.92
CA GLU A 88 65.52 48.73 51.15
C GLU A 88 65.32 47.24 51.49
N THR A 89 66.37 46.43 51.29
CA THR A 89 66.35 44.98 51.52
C THR A 89 67.53 44.50 52.35
N VAL A 90 67.32 43.44 53.11
CA VAL A 90 68.34 42.69 53.85
C VAL A 90 68.35 41.27 53.30
N VAL A 91 69.49 40.84 52.78
CA VAL A 91 69.67 39.50 52.22
C VAL A 91 70.45 38.66 53.21
N ILE A 92 69.92 37.50 53.57
CA ILE A 92 70.56 36.54 54.45
C ILE A 92 70.74 35.19 53.76
N SER A 93 71.81 34.49 54.12
CA SER A 93 72.12 33.14 53.68
C SER A 93 72.47 32.30 54.90
N GLY A 94 72.27 30.98 54.82
CA GLY A 94 72.56 30.07 55.92
C GLY A 94 71.87 28.73 55.73
N GLU A 95 71.77 27.96 56.81
CA GLU A 95 71.10 26.67 56.83
C GLU A 95 69.69 26.80 57.40
N LEU A 96 68.70 26.35 56.63
CA LEU A 96 67.27 26.38 56.97
C LEU A 96 66.67 24.97 56.88
N SER A 97 65.88 24.59 57.88
CA SER A 97 65.01 23.41 57.81
C SER A 97 63.56 23.86 57.73
N ALA A 98 62.86 23.47 56.67
CA ALA A 98 61.47 23.84 56.43
C ALA A 98 60.82 22.88 55.42
N LEU A 99 59.50 22.71 55.50
CA LEU A 99 58.72 21.92 54.53
C LEU A 99 59.29 20.50 54.36
N GLY A 100 59.66 19.84 55.46
CA GLY A 100 60.24 18.48 55.44
C GLY A 100 61.67 18.39 54.85
N ILE A 101 62.27 19.51 54.44
CA ILE A 101 63.67 19.58 54.01
C ILE A 101 64.52 19.96 55.21
N THR A 102 65.50 19.13 55.56
CA THR A 102 66.40 19.34 56.69
C THR A 102 67.76 19.83 56.23
N GLY A 103 68.27 20.86 56.89
CA GLY A 103 69.62 21.39 56.69
C GLY A 103 69.91 21.94 55.29
N ALA A 104 68.91 22.51 54.61
CA ALA A 104 69.12 23.08 53.28
C ALA A 104 70.00 24.33 53.36
N GLN A 105 71.06 24.35 52.57
CA GLN A 105 71.86 25.56 52.36
C GLN A 105 71.07 26.52 51.47
N VAL A 106 70.58 27.60 52.07
CA VAL A 106 69.79 28.61 51.38
C VAL A 106 70.65 29.86 51.19
N THR A 107 70.80 30.28 49.93
CA THR A 107 71.43 31.55 49.57
C THR A 107 70.36 32.52 49.08
N GLY A 108 70.30 33.71 49.67
CA GLY A 108 69.43 34.79 49.18
C GLY A 108 68.01 34.82 49.76
N ILE A 109 67.83 34.56 51.06
CA ILE A 109 66.59 34.93 51.76
C ILE A 109 66.54 36.45 51.86
N GLU A 110 65.51 37.08 51.32
CA GLU A 110 65.41 38.54 51.26
C GLU A 110 64.31 39.03 52.21
N PHE A 111 64.65 39.92 53.14
CA PHE A 111 63.72 40.74 53.89
C PHE A 111 63.64 42.12 53.24
N GLY A 112 62.44 42.66 53.06
CA GLY A 112 62.24 44.02 52.56
C GLY A 112 61.01 44.66 53.17
N ILE A 113 60.58 45.78 52.60
CA ILE A 113 59.32 46.45 52.97
C ILE A 113 58.36 46.37 51.79
N ASP A 114 57.11 45.93 52.03
CA ASP A 114 56.06 45.98 51.02
C ASP A 114 55.73 47.46 50.72
N PRO A 115 56.01 47.98 49.51
CA PRO A 115 55.83 49.39 49.19
C PRO A 115 54.35 49.83 49.24
N SER A 116 53.40 48.88 49.19
CA SER A 116 51.96 49.17 49.19
C SER A 116 51.36 49.26 50.60
N ARG A 117 51.94 48.57 51.58
CA ARG A 117 51.38 48.45 52.94
C ARG A 117 52.34 48.88 54.05
N LEU A 118 53.62 49.04 53.73
CA LEU A 118 54.71 49.34 54.66
C LEU A 118 54.85 48.29 55.77
N ASP A 119 54.55 47.03 55.45
CA ASP A 119 54.74 45.84 56.29
C ASP A 119 56.02 45.09 55.86
N PRO A 120 56.63 44.24 56.71
CA PRO A 120 57.73 43.36 56.31
C PRO A 120 57.35 42.47 55.10
N ALA A 121 58.24 42.45 54.11
CA ALA A 121 58.24 41.52 52.99
C ALA A 121 59.35 40.46 53.19
N LEU A 122 59.11 39.23 52.75
CA LEU A 122 60.01 38.08 52.95
C LEU A 122 59.99 37.19 51.71
N PHE A 123 61.18 36.82 51.24
CA PHE A 123 61.39 35.83 50.20
C PHE A 123 62.38 34.76 50.67
N ILE A 124 62.05 33.48 50.49
CA ILE A 124 62.90 32.34 50.85
C ILE A 124 62.99 31.41 49.63
N PRO A 125 64.18 31.28 49.00
CA PRO A 125 64.42 30.29 47.97
C PRO A 125 64.95 28.98 48.57
N LEU A 126 64.09 27.99 48.80
CA LEU A 126 64.49 26.73 49.43
C LEU A 126 64.82 25.66 48.36
N PRO A 127 66.10 25.32 48.12
CA PRO A 127 66.46 24.26 47.19
C PRO A 127 66.14 22.88 47.77
N THR A 128 65.78 21.94 46.93
CA THR A 128 65.53 20.54 47.33
C THR A 128 66.83 19.71 47.28
N PRO A 129 67.03 18.73 48.18
CA PRO A 129 68.16 17.83 48.13
C PRO A 129 68.02 16.77 47.02
N GLU A 130 69.12 16.12 46.67
CA GLU A 130 69.10 14.99 45.72
C GLU A 130 68.20 13.86 46.24
N GLY A 131 67.38 13.27 45.36
CA GLY A 131 66.42 12.23 45.72
C GLY A 131 65.15 12.73 46.42
N TRP A 132 64.98 14.05 46.58
CA TRP A 132 63.73 14.62 47.08
C TRP A 132 62.53 14.26 46.20
N THR A 133 61.39 13.98 46.83
CA THR A 133 60.11 13.76 46.16
C THR A 133 59.06 14.71 46.75
N PRO A 134 57.98 15.03 46.00
CA PRO A 134 56.88 15.85 46.53
C PRO A 134 56.29 15.35 47.85
N ALA A 135 56.30 14.03 48.08
CA ALA A 135 55.82 13.42 49.33
C ALA A 135 56.66 13.81 50.56
N ALA A 136 57.94 14.15 50.38
CA ALA A 136 58.82 14.59 51.47
C ALA A 136 58.38 15.94 52.07
N SER A 137 57.88 16.85 51.24
CA SER A 137 57.39 18.17 51.68
C SER A 137 55.87 18.25 51.81
N PHE A 138 55.15 17.39 51.10
CA PHE A 138 53.69 17.34 51.05
C PHE A 138 53.22 15.89 51.21
N PRO A 139 53.13 15.38 52.46
CA PRO A 139 52.80 13.98 52.73
C PRO A 139 51.47 13.51 52.11
N ASP A 140 50.51 14.42 51.92
CA ASP A 140 49.22 14.16 51.24
C ASP A 140 49.39 13.61 49.81
N THR A 141 50.56 13.79 49.20
CA THR A 141 50.88 13.34 47.83
C THR A 141 51.43 11.91 47.77
N GLU A 142 51.66 11.25 48.90
CA GLU A 142 52.21 9.89 48.95
C GLU A 142 51.36 8.90 48.14
N GLY A 143 52.02 8.06 47.31
CA GLY A 143 51.35 7.08 46.45
C GLY A 143 50.67 7.66 45.19
N SER A 144 50.79 8.96 44.93
CA SER A 144 50.24 9.60 43.72
C SER A 144 51.22 9.66 42.54
N ASP A 145 50.73 9.94 41.33
CA ASP A 145 51.59 10.18 40.16
C ASP A 145 52.55 11.36 40.37
N LEU A 146 52.16 12.32 41.22
CA LEU A 146 52.99 13.47 41.57
C LEU A 146 54.22 13.05 42.39
N ALA A 147 54.05 12.11 43.32
CA ALA A 147 55.17 11.55 44.09
C ALA A 147 56.13 10.71 43.22
N GLY A 148 55.66 10.21 42.07
CA GLY A 148 56.46 9.50 41.08
C GLY A 148 57.24 10.37 40.11
N LEU A 149 57.17 11.71 40.21
CA LEU A 149 57.96 12.62 39.38
C LEU A 149 59.45 12.52 39.72
N ALA A 150 60.28 12.39 38.69
CA ALA A 150 61.73 12.43 38.81
C ALA A 150 62.30 13.70 38.16
N PHE A 151 63.35 14.26 38.75
CA PHE A 151 63.94 15.53 38.34
C PHE A 151 65.35 15.34 37.75
N GLY A 152 65.85 16.33 37.02
CA GLY A 152 67.16 16.29 36.37
C GLY A 152 68.32 16.36 37.38
N ASP A 153 69.39 15.58 37.13
CA ASP A 153 70.52 15.44 38.08
C ASP A 153 71.35 16.73 38.23
N GLY A 154 71.23 17.67 37.29
CA GLY A 154 71.97 18.95 37.29
C GLY A 154 71.15 20.18 37.71
N ARG A 155 69.81 20.06 37.86
CA ARG A 155 68.91 21.19 38.15
C ARG A 155 67.71 20.72 38.98
N LEU A 156 67.94 20.61 40.29
CA LEU A 156 66.92 20.16 41.26
C LEU A 156 65.78 21.18 41.41
N PRO A 157 64.59 20.75 41.84
CA PRO A 157 63.48 21.65 42.14
C PRO A 157 63.78 22.64 43.27
N GLU A 158 63.09 23.77 43.23
CA GLU A 158 63.10 24.80 44.27
C GLU A 158 61.67 25.03 44.82
N LEU A 159 61.58 25.24 46.14
CA LEU A 159 60.39 25.70 46.85
C LEU A 159 60.58 27.19 47.15
N LEU A 160 59.89 28.05 46.41
CA LEU A 160 60.05 29.50 46.45
C LEU A 160 58.92 30.12 47.28
N LEU A 161 59.23 30.59 48.48
CA LEU A 161 58.25 31.27 49.34
C LEU A 161 58.42 32.78 49.19
N THR A 162 57.33 33.51 48.96
CA THR A 162 57.37 34.98 48.91
C THR A 162 56.12 35.59 49.53
N SER A 163 56.26 36.63 50.35
CA SER A 163 55.12 37.32 50.96
C SER A 163 54.55 38.42 50.06
N VAL A 164 55.29 38.83 49.02
CA VAL A 164 54.89 39.81 48.01
C VAL A 164 55.13 39.26 46.59
N PRO A 165 54.33 39.63 45.57
CA PRO A 165 54.55 39.17 44.21
C PRO A 165 55.91 39.65 43.68
N ARG A 166 56.64 38.78 42.96
CA ARG A 166 57.94 39.10 42.35
C ARG A 166 57.90 38.85 40.84
N PRO A 167 58.48 39.73 40.00
CA PRO A 167 58.60 39.46 38.57
C PRO A 167 59.59 38.31 38.30
N ALA A 168 59.51 37.70 37.11
CA ALA A 168 60.43 36.65 36.69
C ALA A 168 61.88 37.17 36.61
N ARG A 169 62.84 36.46 37.22
CA ARG A 169 64.26 36.84 37.27
C ARG A 169 65.15 35.63 37.56
N ASP A 170 66.39 35.62 37.06
CA ASP A 170 67.43 34.63 37.39
C ASP A 170 67.01 33.17 37.13
N GLY A 171 66.30 32.93 36.02
CA GLY A 171 65.79 31.61 35.65
C GLY A 171 64.52 31.18 36.40
N ARG A 172 64.07 31.96 37.40
CA ARG A 172 62.82 31.72 38.13
C ARG A 172 61.62 32.39 37.45
N PRO A 173 60.44 31.76 37.53
CA PRO A 173 59.19 32.30 37.01
C PRO A 173 58.74 33.53 37.81
N ALA A 174 57.72 34.24 37.31
CA ALA A 174 57.04 35.25 38.13
C ALA A 174 56.37 34.56 39.33
N LEU A 175 56.54 35.12 40.54
CA LEU A 175 56.09 34.53 41.78
C LEU A 175 54.88 35.31 42.33
N GLY A 176 53.81 34.59 42.67
CA GLY A 176 52.70 35.12 43.47
C GLY A 176 52.99 35.03 44.96
N LYS A 177 52.17 35.68 45.80
CA LYS A 177 52.27 35.54 47.27
C LYS A 177 52.03 34.08 47.68
N GLY A 178 52.84 33.55 48.59
CA GLY A 178 52.75 32.17 49.09
C GLY A 178 53.92 31.31 48.64
N LEU A 179 53.68 30.01 48.51
CA LEU A 179 54.66 29.02 48.08
C LEU A 179 54.48 28.73 46.58
N THR A 180 55.58 28.76 45.82
CA THR A 180 55.65 28.36 44.42
C THR A 180 56.65 27.23 44.27
N PHE A 181 56.23 26.13 43.65
CA PHE A 181 57.13 25.06 43.23
C PHE A 181 57.68 25.38 41.85
N HIS A 182 58.99 25.25 41.67
CA HIS A 182 59.66 25.43 40.39
C HIS A 182 60.65 24.29 40.14
N ALA A 183 60.35 23.45 39.15
CA ALA A 183 61.27 22.47 38.61
C ALA A 183 61.69 22.89 37.19
N PRO A 184 62.93 23.37 37.00
CA PRO A 184 63.43 23.74 35.68
C PRO A 184 63.58 22.54 34.74
N GLU A 185 63.74 21.32 35.29
CA GLU A 185 63.89 20.08 34.53
C GLU A 185 63.21 18.89 35.24
N VAL A 186 62.31 18.23 34.51
CA VAL A 186 61.55 17.05 34.93
C VAL A 186 61.84 15.93 33.92
N LYS A 187 62.25 14.76 34.41
CA LYS A 187 62.42 13.55 33.59
C LYS A 187 61.06 13.08 33.10
N ASP A 188 61.02 12.52 31.88
CA ASP A 188 59.78 12.07 31.25
C ASP A 188 58.95 11.16 32.17
N PRO A 189 57.78 11.63 32.63
CA PRO A 189 56.92 10.81 33.47
C PRO A 189 56.47 9.55 32.73
N ALA A 190 56.73 8.37 33.29
CA ALA A 190 56.34 7.10 32.68
C ALA A 190 54.85 7.02 32.27
N PRO A 191 53.88 7.58 33.03
CA PRO A 191 52.47 7.58 32.62
C PRO A 191 52.19 8.31 31.30
N LEU A 192 53.00 9.29 30.91
CA LEU A 192 52.79 10.05 29.66
C LEU A 192 53.12 9.22 28.41
N GLY A 193 54.02 8.24 28.49
CA GLY A 193 54.37 7.38 27.35
C GLY A 193 54.64 8.18 26.07
N SER A 194 53.90 7.88 25.00
CA SER A 194 54.00 8.60 23.70
C SER A 194 53.39 10.01 23.70
N LEU A 195 52.54 10.37 24.69
CA LEU A 195 51.95 11.70 24.81
C LEU A 195 52.98 12.79 25.14
N ILE A 196 54.18 12.40 25.62
CA ILE A 196 55.27 13.34 25.89
C ILE A 196 55.66 14.16 24.66
N ALA A 197 55.42 13.64 23.45
CA ALA A 197 55.67 14.34 22.20
C ALA A 197 54.77 15.58 22.01
N LEU A 198 53.63 15.67 22.71
CA LEU A 198 52.69 16.79 22.59
C LEU A 198 53.05 17.98 23.48
N VAL A 199 53.83 17.78 24.54
CA VAL A 199 54.09 18.81 25.59
C VAL A 199 55.56 19.22 25.65
N ARG A 200 56.34 18.90 24.61
CA ARG A 200 57.80 19.10 24.59
C ARG A 200 58.22 20.16 23.56
N PRO A 201 58.77 21.31 24.01
CA PRO A 201 59.23 22.40 23.13
C PRO A 201 60.45 22.10 22.25
N ALA A 202 61.30 21.18 22.68
CA ALA A 202 62.44 20.64 21.92
C ALA A 202 63.03 19.46 22.71
N HIS A 203 63.86 18.63 22.08
CA HIS A 203 64.64 17.59 22.76
C HIS A 203 65.45 18.22 23.90
N GLY A 204 65.09 17.98 25.15
CA GLY A 204 65.82 18.59 26.27
C GLY A 204 65.16 18.46 27.62
N THR A 205 64.21 19.34 27.96
CA THR A 205 63.80 19.47 29.37
C THR A 205 62.36 19.95 29.48
N LEU A 206 61.48 19.12 30.03
CA LEU A 206 60.14 19.52 30.48
C LEU A 206 60.28 20.28 31.80
N SER A 207 59.82 21.52 31.91
CA SER A 207 59.79 22.26 33.17
C SER A 207 58.40 22.20 33.79
N LEU A 208 58.28 22.15 35.12
CA LEU A 208 57.00 22.26 35.84
C LEU A 208 57.06 23.39 36.85
N THR A 209 56.07 24.26 36.84
CA THR A 209 56.01 25.42 37.74
C THR A 209 54.58 25.69 38.18
N GLY A 210 54.36 26.04 39.44
CA GLY A 210 53.05 26.50 39.88
C GLY A 210 52.94 26.76 41.38
N PRO A 211 51.82 27.38 41.81
CA PRO A 211 51.58 27.65 43.21
C PRO A 211 51.26 26.37 43.99
N VAL A 212 51.60 26.38 45.28
CA VAL A 212 51.20 25.40 46.28
C VAL A 212 50.48 26.16 47.40
N GLN A 213 49.30 25.69 47.78
CA GLN A 213 48.44 26.35 48.78
C GLN A 213 48.02 25.35 49.86
N ARG A 214 47.69 25.86 51.06
CA ARG A 214 47.06 25.06 52.13
C ARG A 214 45.59 25.46 52.23
N ARG A 215 44.68 24.50 52.06
CA ARG A 215 43.23 24.72 52.11
C ARG A 215 42.60 23.89 53.21
N SER A 216 41.74 24.49 54.03
CA SER A 216 40.94 23.75 55.01
C SER A 216 39.73 23.11 54.32
N ILE A 217 39.60 21.80 54.42
CA ILE A 217 38.44 21.02 53.96
C ILE A 217 37.90 20.23 55.16
N GLY A 218 36.81 20.70 55.75
CA GLY A 218 36.31 20.19 57.04
C GLY A 218 37.32 20.44 58.16
N ASP A 219 37.58 19.41 58.98
CA ASP A 219 38.55 19.47 60.09
C ASP A 219 40.01 19.22 59.66
N LYS A 220 40.27 19.02 58.35
CA LYS A 220 41.61 18.74 57.80
C LYS A 220 42.12 19.91 56.96
N VAL A 221 43.41 20.22 57.11
CA VAL A 221 44.13 21.11 56.18
C VAL A 221 44.83 20.23 55.16
N VAL A 222 44.58 20.46 53.88
CA VAL A 222 45.15 19.69 52.77
C VAL A 222 45.99 20.59 51.87
N THR A 223 46.95 20.01 51.18
CA THR A 223 47.83 20.74 50.25
C THR A 223 47.24 20.78 48.84
N GLU A 224 46.97 21.97 48.31
CA GLU A 224 46.55 22.17 46.92
C GLU A 224 47.76 22.51 46.04
N ILE A 225 48.01 21.72 44.99
CA ILE A 225 49.16 21.85 44.08
C ILE A 225 48.63 22.06 42.66
N ALA A 226 49.15 23.04 41.93
CA ALA A 226 48.73 23.32 40.54
C ALA A 226 49.91 23.67 39.64
N LEU A 227 50.73 22.67 39.29
CA LEU A 227 51.91 22.84 38.43
C LEU A 227 51.53 22.75 36.96
N ARG A 228 52.18 23.58 36.12
CA ARG A 228 52.01 23.60 34.66
C ARG A 228 53.36 23.57 33.97
N SER A 229 53.42 22.92 32.82
CA SER A 229 54.54 23.08 31.89
C SER A 229 54.37 24.31 31.02
N VAL A 230 55.44 24.68 30.31
CA VAL A 230 55.35 25.65 29.21
C VAL A 230 54.43 25.06 28.13
N PRO A 231 53.44 25.82 27.62
CA PRO A 231 52.59 25.36 26.52
C PRO A 231 53.39 25.19 25.22
N GLU A 232 53.11 24.13 24.48
CA GLU A 232 53.73 23.83 23.20
C GLU A 232 52.72 23.94 22.06
N ALA A 233 53.06 24.75 21.06
CA ALA A 233 52.16 25.07 19.96
C ALA A 233 52.03 23.90 18.98
N SER A 234 50.83 23.31 18.90
CA SER A 234 50.49 22.34 17.87
C SER A 234 49.84 23.04 16.68
N GLY A 235 50.65 23.52 15.74
CA GLY A 235 50.20 24.29 14.55
C GLY A 235 49.09 23.63 13.73
N ASP A 236 48.97 22.30 13.77
CA ASP A 236 47.95 21.54 13.03
C ASP A 236 46.58 21.44 13.75
N LEU A 237 46.54 21.70 15.06
CA LEU A 237 45.34 21.56 15.92
C LEU A 237 44.77 22.92 16.36
N GLY A 238 45.49 24.00 16.08
CA GLY A 238 45.13 25.35 16.51
C GLY A 238 45.10 25.51 18.03
N GLY A 239 45.94 24.77 18.77
CA GLY A 239 46.00 24.85 20.22
C GLY A 239 47.34 24.49 20.83
N ASP A 240 47.56 24.96 22.06
CA ASP A 240 48.81 24.84 22.80
C ASP A 240 48.68 23.76 23.89
N PHE A 241 49.46 22.68 23.78
CA PHE A 241 49.42 21.56 24.72
C PHE A 241 50.35 21.79 25.90
N LEU A 242 49.92 21.44 27.11
CA LEU A 242 50.73 21.52 28.32
C LEU A 242 50.46 20.34 29.26
N LEU A 243 51.46 19.99 30.06
CA LEU A 243 51.30 19.07 31.18
C LEU A 243 50.85 19.85 32.41
N TRP A 244 49.74 19.42 33.01
CA TRP A 244 49.30 19.88 34.31
C TRP A 244 49.54 18.78 35.35
N ALA A 245 50.12 19.12 36.49
CA ALA A 245 50.39 18.19 37.59
C ALA A 245 49.90 18.83 38.89
N GLY A 246 48.98 18.17 39.60
CA GLY A 246 48.35 18.83 40.73
C GLY A 246 47.22 18.07 41.41
N SER A 247 46.59 18.73 42.38
CA SER A 247 45.45 18.25 43.15
C SER A 247 44.12 18.66 42.53
N ARG A 248 43.13 17.76 42.46
CA ARG A 248 41.76 18.06 42.02
C ARG A 248 40.72 17.45 42.96
N GLY A 249 39.66 18.21 43.27
CA GLY A 249 38.52 17.81 44.10
C GLY A 249 38.06 18.93 45.06
N ASP A 250 36.75 19.14 45.19
CA ASP A 250 36.17 20.11 46.14
C ASP A 250 35.98 19.56 47.56
N SER A 251 36.20 18.24 47.73
CA SER A 251 36.06 17.51 48.99
C SER A 251 37.22 16.54 49.20
N ALA A 252 37.51 16.21 50.46
CA ALA A 252 38.57 15.27 50.82
C ALA A 252 38.11 13.81 50.61
N PRO A 253 38.98 12.89 50.14
CA PRO A 253 40.41 13.10 49.84
C PRO A 253 40.65 13.79 48.49
N LEU A 254 41.60 14.73 48.45
CA LEU A 254 42.12 15.28 47.20
C LEU A 254 42.83 14.18 46.41
N THR A 255 42.67 14.19 45.10
CA THR A 255 43.43 13.32 44.20
C THR A 255 44.57 14.12 43.57
N TYR A 256 45.80 13.62 43.68
CA TYR A 256 46.98 14.21 43.05
C TYR A 256 47.35 13.39 41.82
N GLY A 257 47.54 14.04 40.67
CA GLY A 257 47.77 13.32 39.42
C GLY A 257 48.34 14.16 38.30
N LEU A 258 48.63 13.50 37.17
CA LEU A 258 49.06 14.12 35.92
C LEU A 258 47.90 14.22 34.93
N ARG A 259 47.80 15.35 34.23
CA ARG A 259 46.80 15.61 33.19
C ARG A 259 47.45 16.21 31.96
N LEU A 260 47.04 15.74 30.79
CA LEU A 260 47.30 16.45 29.55
C LEU A 260 46.25 17.55 29.41
N ALA A 261 46.69 18.79 29.25
CA ALA A 261 45.83 19.93 28.98
C ALA A 261 46.18 20.54 27.61
N ALA A 262 45.22 21.23 27.00
CA ALA A 262 45.41 21.97 25.77
C ALA A 262 44.53 23.22 25.75
N ASP A 263 45.08 24.34 25.30
CA ASP A 263 44.32 25.55 25.00
C ASP A 263 43.94 25.55 23.52
N LEU A 264 42.70 25.18 23.18
CA LEU A 264 42.21 25.07 21.80
C LEU A 264 41.65 26.39 21.29
N THR A 265 42.03 26.82 20.09
CA THR A 265 41.45 28.00 19.43
C THR A 265 40.35 27.58 18.47
N LEU A 266 39.11 27.95 18.79
CA LEU A 266 37.95 27.84 17.89
C LEU A 266 37.96 29.00 16.88
N GLY A 267 37.25 28.86 15.76
CA GLY A 267 37.21 29.86 14.68
C GLY A 267 36.99 31.30 15.18
N GLN A 268 37.63 32.29 14.52
CA GLN A 268 37.62 33.70 14.94
C GLN A 268 38.29 34.02 16.31
N GLY A 269 39.10 33.10 16.87
CA GLY A 269 39.99 33.42 18.00
C GLY A 269 39.42 33.13 19.39
N VAL A 270 38.38 32.30 19.51
CA VAL A 270 37.81 31.91 20.81
C VAL A 270 38.62 30.75 21.40
N GLY A 271 39.45 31.03 22.40
CA GLY A 271 40.26 30.03 23.11
C GLY A 271 39.48 29.25 24.17
N VAL A 272 39.69 27.93 24.25
CA VAL A 272 39.04 27.03 25.21
C VAL A 272 40.04 26.04 25.78
N ALA A 273 40.20 26.04 27.11
CA ALA A 273 41.05 25.07 27.81
C ALA A 273 40.33 23.72 27.95
N VAL A 274 40.98 22.64 27.53
CA VAL A 274 40.54 21.25 27.70
C VAL A 274 41.60 20.45 28.45
N SER A 275 41.21 19.49 29.29
CA SER A 275 42.15 18.56 29.91
C SER A 275 41.59 17.16 30.11
N ALA A 276 42.49 16.20 30.24
CA ALA A 276 42.17 14.82 30.63
C ALA A 276 43.24 14.28 31.58
N ALA A 277 42.85 13.38 32.48
CA ALA A 277 43.82 12.56 33.19
C ALA A 277 44.61 11.72 32.17
N VAL A 278 45.91 11.55 32.39
CA VAL A 278 46.75 10.74 31.52
C VAL A 278 46.32 9.27 31.65
N PRO A 279 45.78 8.63 30.60
CA PRO A 279 45.19 7.31 30.71
C PRO A 279 46.24 6.20 30.61
N THR A 280 45.90 5.01 31.09
CA THR A 280 46.63 3.75 30.85
C THR A 280 46.21 3.04 29.55
N GLY A 281 45.34 3.66 28.73
CA GLY A 281 44.73 3.08 27.52
C GLY A 281 45.15 3.73 26.20
N ASN A 282 44.55 3.28 25.10
CA ASN A 282 44.91 3.70 23.73
C ASN A 282 44.23 5.01 23.26
N GLU A 283 43.25 5.53 23.99
CA GLU A 283 42.53 6.77 23.65
C GLU A 283 42.47 7.71 24.86
N ILE A 284 42.59 9.01 24.60
CA ILE A 284 42.41 10.09 25.57
C ILE A 284 41.34 11.06 25.07
N VAL A 285 40.35 11.38 25.91
CA VAL A 285 39.28 12.34 25.61
C VAL A 285 39.53 13.61 26.41
N LEU A 286 40.05 14.63 25.75
CA LEU A 286 40.21 15.96 26.33
C LEU A 286 38.84 16.61 26.45
N THR A 287 38.41 16.90 27.67
CA THR A 287 37.14 17.59 27.94
C THR A 287 37.43 18.99 28.43
N VAL A 288 36.53 19.92 28.13
CA VAL A 288 36.63 21.31 28.57
C VAL A 288 36.82 21.44 30.08
N ASP A 289 37.79 22.26 30.51
CA ASP A 289 37.96 22.60 31.92
C ASP A 289 37.00 23.73 32.33
N ALA A 290 36.76 24.68 31.41
CA ALA A 290 35.75 25.73 31.53
C ALA A 290 35.26 26.15 30.13
N LEU A 291 33.95 26.24 29.95
CA LEU A 291 33.33 26.73 28.70
C LEU A 291 33.43 28.26 28.64
N PRO A 292 33.47 28.86 27.43
CA PRO A 292 33.33 30.30 27.27
C PRO A 292 32.02 30.77 27.91
N GLY A 293 32.09 31.82 28.74
CA GLY A 293 30.91 32.37 29.42
C GLY A 293 29.95 33.13 28.50
N ASP A 294 30.41 33.53 27.31
CA ASP A 294 29.66 34.32 26.33
C ASP A 294 29.16 33.46 25.16
N ASP A 295 28.01 33.85 24.59
CA ASP A 295 27.47 33.21 23.38
C ASP A 295 28.38 33.52 22.17
N VAL A 296 28.73 32.50 21.37
CA VAL A 296 29.63 32.64 20.21
C VAL A 296 28.84 32.66 18.91
N GLY A 297 29.30 33.38 17.88
CA GLY A 297 28.62 33.39 16.58
C GLY A 297 28.52 31.98 15.96
N THR A 298 27.43 31.64 15.27
CA THR A 298 27.33 30.34 14.59
C THR A 298 28.45 30.09 13.57
N GLY A 299 28.97 31.15 12.94
CA GLY A 299 30.15 31.10 12.07
C GLY A 299 31.45 30.64 12.76
N VAL A 300 31.54 30.72 14.09
CA VAL A 300 32.67 30.17 14.88
C VAL A 300 32.66 28.64 14.81
N LEU A 301 31.47 28.02 14.85
CA LEU A 301 31.32 26.57 14.63
C LEU A 301 31.61 26.19 13.18
N GLU A 302 31.23 27.03 12.22
CA GLU A 302 31.48 26.73 10.80
C GLU A 302 32.98 26.74 10.44
N GLY A 303 33.75 27.62 11.09
CA GLY A 303 35.18 27.78 10.89
C GLY A 303 36.07 26.73 11.56
N TRP A 304 35.51 25.83 12.38
CA TRP A 304 36.28 24.82 13.12
C TRP A 304 36.39 23.47 12.36
N TYR A 305 37.41 22.67 12.67
CA TYR A 305 37.89 21.55 11.84
C TYR A 305 36.83 20.50 11.48
N GLY A 306 36.12 20.69 10.36
CA GLY A 306 35.09 19.78 9.82
C GLY A 306 33.68 20.01 10.38
N THR A 307 33.48 20.91 11.34
CA THR A 307 32.16 21.26 11.88
C THR A 307 31.34 22.10 10.89
N GLY A 308 31.97 22.83 9.97
CA GLY A 308 31.26 23.53 8.88
C GLY A 308 30.40 22.63 8.00
N THR A 309 30.88 21.43 7.65
CA THR A 309 30.05 20.45 6.91
C THR A 309 28.88 19.94 7.74
N ALA A 310 29.03 19.83 9.06
CA ALA A 310 27.98 19.41 9.99
C ALA A 310 26.88 20.49 10.12
N VAL A 311 27.28 21.76 10.27
CA VAL A 311 26.37 22.92 10.32
C VAL A 311 25.64 23.11 8.99
N GLN A 312 26.33 22.90 7.86
CA GLN A 312 25.71 22.94 6.54
C GLN A 312 24.70 21.80 6.34
N GLN A 313 25.01 20.59 6.82
CA GLN A 313 24.10 19.45 6.79
C GLN A 313 22.83 19.71 7.61
N LEU A 314 22.98 20.25 8.82
CA LEU A 314 21.87 20.68 9.68
C LEU A 314 20.98 21.72 8.96
N THR A 315 21.60 22.77 8.41
CA THR A 315 20.89 23.86 7.71
C THR A 315 20.19 23.38 6.43
N SER A 316 20.83 22.50 5.65
CA SER A 316 20.26 21.95 4.40
C SER A 316 19.00 21.12 4.60
N GLN A 317 18.78 20.62 5.82
CA GLN A 317 17.59 19.86 6.22
C GLN A 317 16.52 20.74 6.88
N GLY A 318 16.72 22.07 6.91
CA GLY A 318 15.76 23.03 7.46
C GLY A 318 15.88 23.28 8.97
N PHE A 319 16.94 22.79 9.61
CA PHE A 319 17.19 22.96 11.05
C PHE A 319 18.29 24.01 11.24
N THR A 320 17.96 25.22 11.70
CA THR A 320 18.93 26.33 11.91
C THR A 320 19.24 26.56 13.40
N LEU A 321 20.46 27.03 13.72
CA LEU A 321 20.94 27.29 15.10
C LEU A 321 20.98 28.79 15.49
N GLY A 322 20.26 29.66 14.77
CA GLY A 322 20.27 31.10 15.06
C GLY A 322 21.54 31.83 14.59
N SER A 323 21.73 33.07 15.05
CA SER A 323 22.92 33.89 14.71
C SER A 323 24.08 33.70 15.68
N ALA A 324 23.82 33.17 16.87
CA ALA A 324 24.79 32.82 17.89
C ALA A 324 24.44 31.47 18.52
N VAL A 325 25.38 30.88 19.25
CA VAL A 325 25.22 29.62 19.98
C VAL A 325 25.94 29.67 21.31
N ARG A 326 25.40 28.96 22.30
CA ARG A 326 26.07 28.71 23.56
C ARG A 326 26.68 27.32 23.55
N LEU A 327 27.99 27.21 23.77
CA LEU A 327 28.66 25.92 23.87
C LEU A 327 28.40 25.31 25.23
N THR A 328 27.91 24.07 25.26
CA THR A 328 27.62 23.33 26.50
C THR A 328 28.48 22.09 26.67
N GLU A 329 29.13 21.62 25.60
CA GLU A 329 30.09 20.53 25.65
C GLU A 329 31.14 20.73 24.55
N LEU A 330 32.39 20.49 24.90
CA LEU A 330 33.50 20.45 23.95
C LEU A 330 34.42 19.30 24.35
N SER A 331 34.66 18.37 23.41
CA SER A 331 35.64 17.31 23.62
C SER A 331 36.42 16.96 22.35
N ALA A 332 37.67 16.55 22.55
CA ALA A 332 38.58 16.09 21.50
C ALA A 332 39.16 14.72 21.89
N THR A 333 39.03 13.74 21.00
CA THR A 333 39.52 12.37 21.22
C THR A 333 40.80 12.13 20.44
N ILE A 334 41.86 11.72 21.15
CA ILE A 334 43.19 11.45 20.58
C ILE A 334 43.52 9.96 20.81
N ASP A 335 43.87 9.26 19.72
CA ASP A 335 44.42 7.92 19.72
C ASP A 335 45.94 7.96 19.94
N VAL A 336 46.34 7.50 21.12
CA VAL A 336 47.70 7.53 21.66
C VAL A 336 48.66 6.70 20.80
N THR A 337 48.17 5.64 20.14
CA THR A 337 48.98 4.74 19.31
C THR A 337 49.38 5.37 17.97
N LYS A 338 48.62 6.37 17.52
CA LYS A 338 48.83 7.06 16.24
C LYS A 338 49.66 8.33 16.35
N ILE A 339 50.03 8.74 17.56
CA ILE A 339 50.85 9.95 17.80
C ILE A 339 52.18 9.89 17.04
N GLY A 340 52.84 8.72 16.99
CA GLY A 340 54.08 8.53 16.22
C GLY A 340 53.92 8.71 14.70
N GLN A 341 52.68 8.76 14.19
CA GLN A 341 52.36 9.03 12.78
C GLN A 341 51.96 10.49 12.52
N GLY A 342 51.98 11.35 13.56
CA GLY A 342 51.60 12.76 13.52
C GLY A 342 50.23 13.06 14.13
N VAL A 343 50.09 14.28 14.66
CA VAL A 343 48.86 14.81 15.28
C VAL A 343 47.61 14.69 14.38
N PRO A 344 47.67 14.95 13.05
CA PRO A 344 46.51 14.79 12.17
C PRO A 344 45.94 13.37 12.11
N LYS A 345 46.76 12.34 12.39
CA LYS A 345 46.33 10.94 12.42
C LYS A 345 45.88 10.48 13.80
N ALA A 346 46.41 11.10 14.86
CA ALA A 346 46.07 10.80 16.23
C ALA A 346 44.69 11.36 16.62
N LEU A 347 44.27 12.51 16.09
CA LEU A 347 42.95 13.08 16.40
C LEU A 347 41.83 12.32 15.68
N THR A 348 41.08 11.49 16.42
CA THR A 348 40.06 10.61 15.85
C THR A 348 38.66 11.21 15.84
N ALA A 349 38.32 12.08 16.81
CA ALA A 349 37.03 12.73 16.86
C ALA A 349 37.05 14.09 17.57
N ILE A 350 36.19 15.00 17.12
CA ILE A 350 35.83 16.24 17.82
C ILE A 350 34.30 16.23 18.04
N THR A 351 33.86 16.50 19.26
CA THR A 351 32.44 16.64 19.59
C THR A 351 32.15 18.01 20.17
N VAL A 352 31.15 18.68 19.63
CA VAL A 352 30.60 19.95 20.12
C VAL A 352 29.14 19.77 20.45
N LYS A 353 28.71 20.24 21.62
CA LYS A 353 27.29 20.44 21.93
C LYS A 353 27.02 21.93 22.05
N ALA A 354 26.03 22.41 21.29
CA ALA A 354 25.73 23.84 21.17
C ALA A 354 24.22 24.11 21.21
N GLU A 355 23.81 25.12 21.95
CA GLU A 355 22.42 25.60 22.06
C GLU A 355 22.23 26.86 21.23
N ALA A 356 21.09 27.02 20.56
CA ALA A 356 20.82 28.17 19.68
C ALA A 356 20.54 29.47 20.45
N LYS A 357 21.07 30.60 19.96
CA LYS A 357 20.87 31.96 20.49
C LYS A 357 20.65 33.01 19.37
N PRO A 358 19.66 33.92 19.47
CA PRO A 358 18.51 33.83 20.37
C PRO A 358 17.75 32.52 20.12
N GLU A 359 16.91 32.11 21.07
CA GLU A 359 16.18 30.84 20.98
C GLU A 359 15.42 30.75 19.65
N VAL A 360 15.72 29.71 18.89
CA VAL A 360 15.06 29.40 17.62
C VAL A 360 14.04 28.30 17.88
N SER A 361 12.99 28.24 17.08
CA SER A 361 12.04 27.14 17.10
C SER A 361 11.98 26.44 15.74
N TRP A 362 11.86 25.12 15.74
CA TRP A 362 11.67 24.31 14.55
C TRP A 362 10.18 23.91 14.44
N PRO A 363 9.41 24.49 13.51
CA PRO A 363 7.98 24.24 13.40
C PRO A 363 7.70 22.80 12.93
N ILE A 364 6.70 22.16 13.54
CA ILE A 364 6.19 20.84 13.18
C ILE A 364 4.85 20.98 12.46
N ALA A 365 3.86 21.66 13.05
CA ALA A 365 2.54 21.81 12.43
C ALA A 365 2.04 23.25 12.51
N GLY A 366 2.50 24.09 11.57
CA GLY A 366 2.28 25.53 11.59
C GLY A 366 2.85 26.20 12.84
N ASP A 367 2.36 27.38 13.18
CA ASP A 367 2.85 28.16 14.33
C ASP A 367 2.40 27.61 15.71
N LYS A 368 1.60 26.53 15.73
CA LYS A 368 1.00 25.97 16.95
C LYS A 368 1.81 24.85 17.60
N LEU A 369 2.68 24.18 16.83
CA LEU A 369 3.55 23.11 17.32
C LEU A 369 4.97 23.35 16.82
N ALA A 370 5.91 23.55 17.73
CA ALA A 370 7.33 23.71 17.40
C ALA A 370 8.23 23.08 18.46
N VAL A 371 9.42 22.64 18.04
CA VAL A 371 10.53 22.32 18.94
C VAL A 371 11.23 23.63 19.31
N THR A 372 11.18 24.02 20.56
CA THR A 372 11.85 25.18 21.18
C THR A 372 13.15 24.74 21.88
N GLY A 373 13.95 25.67 22.43
CA GLY A 373 15.17 25.29 23.17
C GLY A 373 16.18 24.48 22.34
N VAL A 374 16.18 24.69 21.03
CA VAL A 374 16.91 23.83 20.08
C VAL A 374 18.42 23.95 20.23
N GLY A 375 19.08 22.81 20.12
CA GLY A 375 20.53 22.68 20.04
C GLY A 375 20.95 21.51 19.19
N ALA A 376 22.26 21.39 18.97
CA ALA A 376 22.83 20.32 18.18
C ALA A 376 24.11 19.79 18.85
N ARG A 377 24.26 18.47 18.84
CA ARG A 377 25.53 17.79 19.04
C ARG A 377 26.14 17.48 17.68
N LEU A 378 27.29 18.08 17.41
CA LEU A 378 28.06 17.93 16.19
C LEU A 378 29.26 17.04 16.51
N THR A 379 29.37 15.87 15.88
CA THR A 379 30.54 14.99 16.02
C THR A 379 31.23 14.85 14.67
N VAL A 380 32.51 15.21 14.61
CA VAL A 380 33.36 15.10 13.42
C VAL A 380 34.38 14.00 13.66
N THR A 381 34.34 12.96 12.84
CA THR A 381 35.33 11.86 12.84
C THR A 381 36.47 12.18 11.88
N ALA A 382 37.71 11.90 12.30
CA ALA A 382 38.95 12.17 11.56
C ALA A 382 39.05 13.63 11.04
N PRO A 383 38.89 14.65 11.91
CA PRO A 383 38.69 16.05 11.52
C PRO A 383 39.81 16.66 10.65
N LEU A 384 41.04 16.18 10.81
CA LEU A 384 42.24 16.67 10.09
C LEU A 384 42.61 15.81 8.87
N GLN A 385 41.77 14.84 8.48
CA GLN A 385 42.01 13.94 7.34
C GLN A 385 41.03 14.20 6.20
N SER A 386 41.40 13.80 4.98
CA SER A 386 40.51 13.88 3.81
C SER A 386 39.29 12.96 3.91
N SER A 387 39.35 11.92 4.75
CA SER A 387 38.26 10.96 5.00
C SER A 387 37.27 11.40 6.07
N ARG A 388 37.30 12.68 6.49
CA ARG A 388 36.44 13.21 7.55
C ARG A 388 34.95 12.97 7.28
N SER A 389 34.20 12.71 8.34
CA SER A 389 32.74 12.59 8.32
C SER A 389 32.12 13.34 9.49
N ALA A 390 30.91 13.87 9.30
CA ALA A 390 30.18 14.56 10.35
C ALA A 390 28.83 13.87 10.63
N THR A 391 28.52 13.69 11.90
CA THR A 391 27.20 13.27 12.38
C THR A 391 26.59 14.36 13.24
N VAL A 392 25.29 14.57 13.07
CA VAL A 392 24.56 15.63 13.74
C VAL A 392 23.38 15.03 14.50
N THR A 393 23.30 15.32 15.79
CA THR A 393 22.14 14.98 16.62
C THR A 393 21.48 16.27 17.06
N GLY A 394 20.27 16.54 16.57
CA GLY A 394 19.45 17.65 17.02
C GLY A 394 18.78 17.30 18.35
N TYR A 395 18.70 18.27 19.25
CA TYR A 395 17.90 18.17 20.47
C TYR A 395 17.13 19.47 20.69
N GLY A 396 16.06 19.40 21.48
CA GLY A 396 15.28 20.55 21.88
C GLY A 396 14.09 20.11 22.71
N ASP A 397 13.22 21.05 23.03
CA ASP A 397 12.04 20.83 23.85
C ASP A 397 10.79 21.08 23.04
N PHE A 398 9.86 20.15 23.08
CA PHE A 398 8.54 20.29 22.50
C PHE A 398 7.58 20.77 23.59
N LEU A 399 7.13 22.03 23.49
CA LEU A 399 6.17 22.62 24.42
C LEU A 399 4.74 22.22 24.05
N VAL A 400 4.08 21.53 24.96
CA VAL A 400 2.64 21.31 24.95
C VAL A 400 1.98 22.43 25.76
N ALA A 401 0.81 22.92 25.35
CA ALA A 401 0.07 23.96 26.10
C ALA A 401 -0.05 23.61 27.59
N GLY A 402 0.12 24.62 28.46
CA GLY A 402 0.10 24.45 29.92
C GLY A 402 1.49 24.34 30.58
N GLY A 403 2.58 24.44 29.82
CA GLY A 403 3.95 24.44 30.37
C GLY A 403 4.60 23.06 30.46
N VAL A 404 4.03 22.05 29.81
CA VAL A 404 4.62 20.70 29.73
C VAL A 404 5.66 20.68 28.62
N ALA A 405 6.93 20.50 28.99
CA ALA A 405 8.04 20.34 28.05
C ALA A 405 8.34 18.85 27.85
N LEU A 406 8.49 18.42 26.60
CA LEU A 406 8.96 17.09 26.24
C LEU A 406 10.35 17.22 25.60
N HIS A 407 11.32 16.45 26.07
CA HIS A 407 12.63 16.43 25.43
C HIS A 407 12.53 15.70 24.09
N ALA A 408 13.04 16.34 23.05
CA ALA A 408 13.09 15.85 21.69
C ALA A 408 14.53 15.57 21.28
N SER A 409 14.81 14.40 20.71
CA SER A 409 16.14 14.10 20.14
C SER A 409 16.06 13.35 18.81
N ALA A 410 16.96 13.66 17.86
CA ALA A 410 16.99 13.06 16.53
C ALA A 410 18.39 13.02 15.91
N ALA A 411 18.72 11.94 15.21
CA ALA A 411 19.84 11.93 14.26
C ALA A 411 19.46 12.61 12.94
N ILE A 412 20.33 13.47 12.40
CA ILE A 412 20.08 14.26 11.19
C ILE A 412 21.15 13.93 10.13
N PRO A 413 20.82 13.19 9.05
CA PRO A 413 19.55 12.51 8.70
C PRO A 413 19.32 11.18 9.48
N PRO A 414 18.06 10.72 9.67
CA PRO A 414 16.84 11.03 8.89
C PRO A 414 15.94 12.18 9.38
N GLY A 415 16.20 12.79 10.55
CA GLY A 415 15.41 13.95 11.04
C GLY A 415 14.07 13.60 11.71
N ARG A 416 13.92 12.37 12.20
CA ARG A 416 12.78 11.95 13.05
C ARG A 416 13.14 12.14 14.52
N PHE A 417 12.36 12.95 15.23
CA PHE A 417 12.54 13.20 16.65
C PHE A 417 11.76 12.19 17.47
N GLU A 418 12.42 11.64 18.48
CA GLU A 418 11.79 10.91 19.58
C GLU A 418 11.51 11.91 20.70
N LEU A 419 10.28 11.86 21.22
CA LEU A 419 9.78 12.72 22.29
C LEU A 419 9.62 11.88 23.55
N THR A 420 10.23 12.35 24.63
CA THR A 420 10.13 11.73 25.95
C THR A 420 9.71 12.79 26.97
N LEU A 421 8.75 12.45 27.82
CA LEU A 421 8.36 13.31 28.94
C LEU A 421 9.47 13.36 29.98
N ASP A 422 9.79 14.56 30.42
CA ASP A 422 10.63 14.77 31.60
C ASP A 422 9.91 14.21 32.84
N GLU A 423 10.53 13.24 33.53
CA GLU A 423 9.95 12.56 34.68
C GLU A 423 9.65 13.53 35.84
N GLU A 424 10.28 14.71 35.87
CA GLU A 424 10.07 15.74 36.89
C GLU A 424 8.87 16.67 36.62
N THR A 425 8.28 16.64 35.42
CA THR A 425 7.19 17.54 35.02
C THR A 425 5.82 16.84 35.00
N PRO A 426 4.92 17.08 35.99
CA PRO A 426 3.61 16.47 36.00
C PRO A 426 2.71 17.05 34.89
N ALA A 427 2.45 16.26 33.85
CA ALA A 427 1.58 16.65 32.75
C ALA A 427 0.14 16.14 32.97
N GLN A 428 -0.86 17.02 32.84
CA GLN A 428 -2.27 16.63 32.97
C GLN A 428 -2.84 16.20 31.61
N LEU A 429 -3.60 15.10 31.57
CA LEU A 429 -4.23 14.59 30.35
C LEU A 429 -5.10 15.64 29.65
N LYS A 430 -5.86 16.44 30.43
CA LYS A 430 -6.72 17.50 29.91
C LYS A 430 -5.95 18.58 29.14
N ASP A 431 -4.73 18.89 29.57
CA ASP A 431 -3.90 19.94 28.97
C ASP A 431 -3.28 19.42 27.65
N VAL A 432 -2.90 18.14 27.63
CA VAL A 432 -2.48 17.46 26.39
C VAL A 432 -3.62 17.42 25.38
N ILE A 433 -4.82 16.96 25.76
CA ILE A 433 -5.97 16.85 24.83
C ILE A 433 -6.36 18.22 24.28
N ARG A 434 -6.40 19.26 25.12
CA ARG A 434 -6.73 20.64 24.72
C ARG A 434 -5.70 21.21 23.73
N ASN A 435 -4.44 20.79 23.79
CA ASN A 435 -3.41 21.23 22.85
C ASN A 435 -3.62 20.65 21.43
N PHE A 436 -3.98 19.37 21.33
CA PHE A 436 -4.15 18.70 20.04
C PHE A 436 -5.57 18.81 19.47
N LEU A 437 -6.57 19.04 20.32
CA LEU A 437 -7.97 19.23 19.98
C LEU A 437 -8.52 20.48 20.71
N PRO A 438 -8.17 21.69 20.25
CA PRO A 438 -8.47 22.95 20.96
C PRO A 438 -9.97 23.22 21.11
N ASP A 439 -10.80 22.64 20.24
CA ASP A 439 -12.26 22.83 20.24
C ASP A 439 -13.03 21.71 20.98
N ALA A 440 -12.32 20.75 21.61
CA ALA A 440 -12.96 19.68 22.36
C ALA A 440 -13.55 20.19 23.69
N ASP A 441 -14.80 19.83 23.99
CA ASP A 441 -15.39 20.06 25.30
C ASP A 441 -14.80 19.07 26.32
N LEU A 442 -14.03 19.59 27.28
CA LEU A 442 -13.33 18.81 28.30
C LEU A 442 -13.92 18.99 29.71
N SER A 443 -15.15 19.53 29.82
CA SER A 443 -15.80 19.84 31.10
C SER A 443 -16.01 18.63 32.03
N GLY A 444 -15.86 17.41 31.54
CA GLY A 444 -15.98 16.15 32.30
C GLY A 444 -14.69 15.34 32.48
N VAL A 445 -13.52 15.81 32.01
CA VAL A 445 -12.26 15.04 32.13
C VAL A 445 -11.62 15.31 33.51
N PRO A 446 -11.39 14.29 34.35
CA PRO A 446 -10.73 14.47 35.65
C PRO A 446 -9.25 14.89 35.51
N ASP A 447 -8.73 15.53 36.55
CA ASP A 447 -7.32 15.95 36.64
C ASP A 447 -6.42 14.72 36.84
N LEU A 448 -6.05 14.08 35.72
CA LEU A 448 -5.21 12.88 35.69
C LEU A 448 -3.78 13.22 35.22
N ALA A 449 -2.81 12.96 36.10
CA ALA A 449 -1.38 13.16 35.84
C ALA A 449 -0.77 11.97 35.07
N LEU A 450 -0.12 12.25 33.94
CA LEU A 450 0.57 11.30 33.06
C LEU A 450 1.79 10.67 33.75
N LYS A 451 1.88 9.33 33.72
CA LYS A 451 3.08 8.59 34.19
C LYS A 451 4.00 8.17 33.05
N LYS A 452 3.48 7.95 31.85
CA LYS A 452 4.26 7.61 30.66
C LYS A 452 3.72 8.33 29.45
N PHE A 453 4.59 9.01 28.73
CA PHE A 453 4.26 9.71 27.50
C PHE A 453 5.44 9.58 26.54
N HIS A 454 5.16 9.03 25.36
CA HIS A 454 6.12 8.85 24.30
C HIS A 454 5.54 9.40 22.99
N GLY A 455 6.37 10.04 22.19
CA GLY A 455 5.94 10.50 20.89
C GLY A 455 7.06 10.45 19.86
N THR A 456 6.67 10.59 18.60
CA THR A 456 7.60 10.83 17.51
C THR A 456 7.10 12.00 16.67
N ALA A 457 8.01 12.83 16.17
CA ALA A 457 7.68 13.96 15.31
C ALA A 457 8.65 14.06 14.13
N VAL A 458 8.13 14.44 12.97
CA VAL A 458 8.93 14.76 11.78
C VAL A 458 8.64 16.21 11.36
N PRO A 459 9.38 17.20 11.90
CA PRO A 459 9.08 18.62 11.70
C PRO A 459 8.96 19.03 10.23
N THR A 460 9.85 18.54 9.37
CA THR A 460 9.87 18.85 7.94
C THR A 460 8.67 18.31 7.15
N GLN A 461 7.91 17.37 7.71
CA GLN A 461 6.78 16.70 7.04
C GLN A 461 5.41 17.03 7.67
N GLY A 462 5.38 17.64 8.86
CA GLY A 462 4.14 17.90 9.57
C GLY A 462 3.48 16.69 10.23
N GLU A 463 4.24 15.62 10.43
CA GLU A 463 3.76 14.35 10.98
C GLU A 463 4.14 14.21 12.45
N TYR A 464 3.22 13.64 13.25
CA TYR A 464 3.50 13.27 14.63
C TYR A 464 2.68 12.05 15.06
N GLY A 465 3.22 11.30 16.02
CA GLY A 465 2.52 10.23 16.73
C GLY A 465 2.78 10.36 18.22
N ILE A 466 1.76 10.18 19.05
CA ILE A 466 1.80 10.33 20.51
C ILE A 466 1.08 9.15 21.13
N SER A 467 1.71 8.55 22.12
CA SER A 467 1.12 7.53 22.99
C SER A 467 1.31 7.95 24.43
N ALA A 468 0.23 7.95 25.19
CA ALA A 468 0.21 8.38 26.57
C ALA A 468 -0.54 7.34 27.42
N ALA A 469 0.07 6.93 28.53
CA ALA A 469 -0.54 6.01 29.48
C ALA A 469 -0.51 6.61 30.90
N LEU A 470 -1.65 6.54 31.55
CA LEU A 470 -1.86 6.95 32.94
C LEU A 470 -1.83 5.72 33.82
N ALA A 471 -1.10 5.78 34.95
CA ALA A 471 -1.39 4.89 36.06
C ALA A 471 -2.18 5.71 37.09
N ALA A 472 -3.50 5.63 37.01
CA ALA A 472 -4.36 6.25 38.00
C ALA A 472 -4.68 5.21 39.08
N GLU A 473 -4.37 5.53 40.34
CA GLU A 473 -5.06 4.94 41.50
C GLU A 473 -6.14 5.93 41.94
N GLY A 474 -7.07 6.22 41.03
CA GLY A 474 -8.23 7.07 41.31
C GLY A 474 -9.41 6.18 41.72
N HIS A 475 -10.04 6.49 42.85
CA HIS A 475 -11.31 5.86 43.22
C HIS A 475 -12.37 6.90 43.52
N LEU A 476 -13.61 6.60 43.12
CA LEU A 476 -14.79 7.38 43.45
C LEU A 476 -15.71 6.52 44.31
N ASP A 477 -15.92 6.92 45.56
CA ASP A 477 -16.87 6.28 46.46
C ASP A 477 -18.29 6.79 46.13
N ILE A 478 -19.12 5.90 45.59
CA ILE A 478 -20.53 6.13 45.27
C ILE A 478 -21.36 5.38 46.33
N GLY A 479 -21.54 6.02 47.49
CA GLY A 479 -22.28 5.43 48.61
C GLY A 479 -21.55 4.22 49.22
N ALA A 480 -22.16 3.03 49.13
CA ALA A 480 -21.56 1.77 49.62
C ALA A 480 -20.59 1.11 48.61
N SER A 481 -20.45 1.68 47.41
CA SER A 481 -19.63 1.14 46.33
C SER A 481 -18.46 2.08 46.00
N ARG A 482 -17.36 1.52 45.49
CA ARG A 482 -16.14 2.21 45.05
C ARG A 482 -15.89 1.87 43.59
N LEU A 483 -15.86 2.90 42.74
CA LEU A 483 -15.40 2.81 41.34
C LEU A 483 -13.91 3.09 41.32
N GLN A 484 -13.08 2.09 41.02
CA GLN A 484 -11.64 2.20 40.85
C GLN A 484 -11.28 2.28 39.36
N LEU A 485 -10.60 3.34 38.95
CA LEU A 485 -10.00 3.44 37.62
C LEU A 485 -8.69 2.63 37.62
N VAL A 486 -8.52 1.72 36.67
CA VAL A 486 -7.39 0.78 36.62
C VAL A 486 -6.34 1.26 35.61
N GLU A 487 -6.78 1.73 34.45
CA GLU A 487 -5.88 2.11 33.35
C GLU A 487 -6.57 3.15 32.46
N VAL A 488 -5.81 4.15 31.97
CA VAL A 488 -6.26 5.04 30.89
C VAL A 488 -5.12 5.21 29.90
N SER A 489 -5.40 5.05 28.61
CA SER A 489 -4.45 5.20 27.51
C SER A 489 -4.99 6.11 26.40
N LEU A 490 -4.12 6.87 25.76
CA LEU A 490 -4.42 7.76 24.65
C LEU A 490 -3.36 7.57 23.57
N ASP A 491 -3.80 7.18 22.37
CA ASP A 491 -2.96 7.12 21.18
C ASP A 491 -3.48 8.13 20.14
N LEU A 492 -2.60 8.98 19.61
CA LEU A 492 -2.89 10.00 18.60
C LEU A 492 -1.87 9.93 17.47
N GLU A 493 -2.32 10.04 16.23
CA GLU A 493 -1.45 10.04 15.05
C GLU A 493 -1.94 11.05 14.00
N ARG A 494 -1.00 11.77 13.39
CA ARG A 494 -1.21 12.65 12.23
C ARG A 494 -0.22 12.27 11.13
N LYS A 495 -0.74 11.76 10.01
CA LYS A 495 0.04 11.33 8.83
C LYS A 495 -0.44 12.03 7.58
N LYS A 496 0.44 12.15 6.59
CA LYS A 496 0.07 12.51 5.22
C LYS A 496 -0.66 11.32 4.58
N GLN A 497 -1.78 11.58 3.89
CA GLN A 497 -2.49 10.56 3.14
C GLN A 497 -1.65 10.12 1.94
N GLU A 498 -0.77 9.13 2.13
CA GLU A 498 -0.13 8.44 1.01
C GLU A 498 -1.17 7.53 0.34
N GLU A 499 -1.35 7.72 -0.97
CA GLU A 499 -2.11 6.86 -1.87
C GLU A 499 -1.70 5.39 -1.66
N GLY A 500 -2.55 4.65 -0.96
CA GLY A 500 -2.45 3.20 -0.73
C GLY A 500 -2.58 2.35 -1.99
N GLU A 501 -2.34 2.89 -3.19
CA GLU A 501 -2.41 2.18 -4.47
C GLU A 501 -1.03 1.87 -5.08
N ALA A 502 0.06 2.46 -4.60
CA ALA A 502 1.37 2.32 -5.26
C ALA A 502 2.15 1.02 -4.95
N ARG A 503 1.60 0.06 -4.18
CA ARG A 503 2.29 -1.22 -3.86
C ARG A 503 1.91 -2.44 -4.73
N LYS A 504 1.08 -2.27 -5.77
CA LYS A 504 0.84 -3.32 -6.79
C LYS A 504 1.12 -2.80 -8.21
N GLY A 505 2.41 -2.58 -8.53
CA GLY A 505 2.80 -2.12 -9.86
C GLY A 505 4.28 -2.31 -10.15
N GLY A 506 4.70 -3.54 -10.42
CA GLY A 506 6.06 -3.83 -10.88
C GLY A 506 6.17 -3.76 -12.40
N LYS A 507 7.15 -2.96 -12.86
CA LYS A 507 7.88 -2.96 -14.15
C LYS A 507 7.58 -1.78 -15.09
N HIS A 508 8.46 -0.78 -15.08
CA HIS A 508 9.12 -0.25 -16.28
C HIS A 508 10.36 0.57 -15.89
N ARG A 509 11.56 0.02 -16.15
CA ARG A 509 12.87 0.61 -15.83
C ARG A 509 13.64 0.87 -17.12
N ALA A 510 13.37 1.98 -17.83
CA ALA A 510 14.22 2.44 -18.93
C ALA A 510 13.93 3.89 -19.43
N ALA A 511 13.92 4.93 -18.57
CA ALA A 511 13.86 6.33 -19.07
C ALA A 511 14.30 7.43 -18.06
N ARG A 512 15.34 7.20 -17.23
CA ARG A 512 15.56 8.03 -16.02
C ARG A 512 16.93 8.72 -15.89
N LYS A 513 17.49 9.29 -16.97
CA LYS A 513 18.81 9.99 -16.90
C LYS A 513 18.86 11.47 -17.32
N SER A 514 17.90 12.05 -18.04
CA SER A 514 17.98 13.47 -18.48
C SER A 514 17.20 14.48 -17.61
N TRP A 515 16.38 14.01 -16.66
CA TRP A 515 15.44 14.86 -15.91
C TRP A 515 15.94 15.40 -14.55
N ARG A 516 17.18 15.09 -14.14
CA ARG A 516 17.67 15.34 -12.77
C ARG A 516 18.28 16.72 -12.51
N LYS A 517 18.68 17.47 -13.54
CA LYS A 517 19.42 18.73 -13.33
C LYS A 517 18.50 19.96 -13.21
N GLN A 518 17.39 20.01 -13.95
CA GLN A 518 16.44 21.15 -13.89
C GLN A 518 15.44 21.06 -12.74
N ARG A 519 15.21 19.86 -12.16
CA ARG A 519 14.29 19.69 -11.03
C ARG A 519 14.94 19.92 -9.67
N ALA A 520 16.27 19.97 -9.58
CA ALA A 520 16.97 20.24 -8.31
C ALA A 520 16.91 21.73 -7.92
N GLU A 521 16.98 22.63 -8.91
CA GLU A 521 16.82 24.08 -8.69
C GLU A 521 15.35 24.47 -8.51
N ALA A 522 14.43 23.89 -9.29
CA ALA A 522 12.98 24.14 -9.12
C ALA A 522 12.39 23.51 -7.84
N ALA A 523 13.00 22.46 -7.28
CA ALA A 523 12.55 21.84 -6.03
C ALA A 523 13.01 22.58 -4.77
N ALA A 524 14.02 23.46 -4.86
CA ALA A 524 14.44 24.31 -3.75
C ALA A 524 13.45 25.46 -3.54
N ASP A 525 13.07 26.14 -4.63
CA ASP A 525 12.11 27.27 -4.60
C ASP A 525 10.68 26.81 -4.31
N ALA A 526 10.26 25.63 -4.81
CA ALA A 526 8.96 25.05 -4.49
C ALA A 526 8.84 24.55 -3.03
N ARG A 527 9.95 24.20 -2.38
CA ARG A 527 9.96 23.76 -0.97
C ARG A 527 9.80 24.92 0.02
N ALA A 528 10.34 26.09 -0.30
CA ALA A 528 10.15 27.30 0.49
C ALA A 528 8.69 27.79 0.41
N ALA A 529 8.02 27.62 -0.75
CA ALA A 529 6.62 28.00 -0.95
C ALA A 529 5.61 27.02 -0.30
N ALA A 530 5.94 25.74 -0.19
CA ALA A 530 5.06 24.72 0.41
C ALA A 530 4.96 24.79 1.95
N LEU A 531 5.86 25.53 2.62
CA LEU A 531 5.87 25.68 4.09
C LEU A 531 4.82 26.67 4.62
N THR A 532 4.18 27.46 3.76
CA THR A 532 3.27 28.55 4.19
C THR A 532 1.80 28.34 3.86
N SER A 533 1.42 27.36 3.04
CA SER A 533 0.01 27.13 2.70
C SER A 533 -0.25 25.74 2.14
N ASP A 534 -0.69 24.81 2.99
CA ASP A 534 -1.70 23.78 2.67
C ASP A 534 -2.00 22.92 3.90
N ALA A 535 -2.90 23.42 4.75
CA ALA A 535 -3.43 22.69 5.91
C ALA A 535 -4.52 21.66 5.53
N ALA A 536 -4.82 21.47 4.24
CA ALA A 536 -6.08 20.87 3.79
C ALA A 536 -6.11 19.33 3.59
N THR A 537 -5.01 18.59 3.79
CA THR A 537 -4.96 17.12 3.52
C THR A 537 -4.38 16.26 4.65
N MET A 538 -4.18 16.82 5.85
CA MET A 538 -3.69 16.09 7.02
C MET A 538 -4.85 15.75 7.97
N LYS A 539 -5.04 14.46 8.33
CA LYS A 539 -6.07 14.02 9.29
C LYS A 539 -5.42 13.49 10.57
N THR A 540 -5.89 13.96 11.72
CA THR A 540 -5.53 13.41 13.03
C THR A 540 -6.51 12.31 13.41
N THR A 541 -6.02 11.13 13.75
CA THR A 541 -6.82 9.99 14.23
C THR A 541 -6.26 9.47 15.56
N GLY A 542 -7.10 8.89 16.41
CA GLY A 542 -6.63 8.34 17.68
C GLY A 542 -7.61 7.46 18.42
N THR A 543 -7.18 6.87 19.54
CA THR A 543 -8.03 6.09 20.44
C THR A 543 -7.75 6.49 21.89
N LEU A 544 -8.81 6.81 22.63
CA LEU A 544 -8.79 7.01 24.09
C LEU A 544 -9.46 5.81 24.75
N ALA A 545 -8.71 5.00 25.49
CA ALA A 545 -9.24 3.83 26.18
C ALA A 545 -9.10 3.94 27.70
N ALA A 546 -10.06 3.38 28.44
CA ALA A 546 -10.06 3.37 29.90
C ALA A 546 -10.59 2.04 30.45
N LYS A 547 -10.00 1.55 31.53
CA LYS A 547 -10.48 0.38 32.28
C LYS A 547 -10.85 0.78 33.70
N ALA A 548 -11.99 0.32 34.21
CA ALA A 548 -12.43 0.57 35.57
C ALA A 548 -13.02 -0.68 36.22
N LYS A 549 -13.09 -0.71 37.55
CA LYS A 549 -13.74 -1.75 38.36
C LYS A 549 -14.69 -1.10 39.36
N LEU A 550 -15.88 -1.65 39.58
CA LEU A 550 -16.84 -1.20 40.59
C LEU A 550 -17.06 -2.33 41.61
N GLY A 551 -16.73 -2.08 42.87
CA GLY A 551 -16.89 -3.06 43.98
C GLY A 551 -17.33 -2.37 45.29
N PRO A 552 -17.50 -3.11 46.40
CA PRO A 552 -17.88 -2.52 47.69
C PRO A 552 -16.76 -1.66 48.32
N ALA A 553 -17.12 -0.54 48.97
CA ALA A 553 -16.16 0.46 49.47
C ALA A 553 -15.24 -0.02 50.63
N GLY A 554 -15.59 -1.13 51.30
CA GLY A 554 -14.87 -1.69 52.44
C GLY A 554 -14.07 -2.98 52.19
N GLY A 555 -14.02 -3.49 50.95
CA GLY A 555 -13.30 -4.72 50.63
C GLY A 555 -11.83 -4.48 50.29
N GLU A 556 -10.91 -5.11 51.01
CA GLU A 556 -9.49 -5.16 50.63
C GLU A 556 -9.33 -6.01 49.36
N GLY A 557 -9.18 -5.37 48.20
CA GLY A 557 -8.43 -5.87 47.04
C GLY A 557 -8.82 -7.21 46.38
N GLY A 558 -9.93 -7.85 46.76
CA GLY A 558 -10.39 -9.09 46.14
C GLY A 558 -11.08 -8.82 44.80
N ASP A 559 -10.63 -9.50 43.73
CA ASP A 559 -11.28 -9.47 42.41
C ASP A 559 -12.69 -10.09 42.43
N GLU A 560 -13.02 -10.87 43.47
CA GLU A 560 -14.33 -11.53 43.64
C GLU A 560 -15.44 -10.52 43.94
N GLY A 561 -16.37 -10.36 42.98
CA GLY A 561 -17.58 -9.55 43.14
C GLY A 561 -17.53 -8.13 42.56
N SER A 562 -16.45 -7.77 41.84
CA SER A 562 -16.36 -6.46 41.16
C SER A 562 -16.85 -6.51 39.71
N ILE A 563 -17.49 -5.43 39.23
CA ILE A 563 -17.88 -5.25 37.82
C ILE A 563 -16.73 -4.55 37.11
N ALA A 564 -16.15 -5.17 36.08
CA ALA A 564 -15.12 -4.53 35.27
C ALA A 564 -15.74 -3.81 34.06
N PHE A 565 -15.21 -2.64 33.71
CA PHE A 565 -15.62 -1.83 32.57
C PHE A 565 -14.42 -1.53 31.69
N ASP A 566 -14.59 -1.67 30.38
CA ASP A 566 -13.64 -1.24 29.36
C ASP A 566 -14.33 -0.21 28.46
N ALA A 567 -13.82 1.01 28.40
CA ALA A 567 -14.28 2.05 27.49
C ALA A 567 -13.22 2.32 26.42
N ALA A 568 -13.62 2.53 25.18
CA ALA A 568 -12.75 2.92 24.08
C ALA A 568 -13.45 3.96 23.20
N TRP A 569 -12.80 5.08 22.95
CA TRP A 569 -13.28 6.14 22.06
C TRP A 569 -12.32 6.32 20.89
N HIS A 570 -12.77 5.97 19.69
CA HIS A 570 -12.04 6.20 18.45
C HIS A 570 -12.33 7.62 17.92
N LEU A 571 -11.27 8.42 17.75
CA LEU A 571 -11.34 9.84 17.39
C LEU A 571 -10.92 10.08 15.93
N PRO A 572 -11.70 10.85 15.14
CA PRO A 572 -13.10 11.21 15.36
C PRO A 572 -14.03 10.02 15.03
N GLY A 573 -15.00 9.69 15.89
CA GLY A 573 -15.85 8.52 15.64
C GLY A 573 -16.49 7.88 16.87
N THR A 574 -16.46 6.55 16.90
CA THR A 574 -17.27 5.68 17.76
C THR A 574 -16.74 5.57 19.19
N PHE A 575 -17.67 5.61 20.14
CA PHE A 575 -17.43 5.28 21.55
C PHE A 575 -17.99 3.88 21.84
N GLU A 576 -17.20 3.03 22.48
CA GLU A 576 -17.60 1.73 22.98
C GLU A 576 -17.38 1.67 24.50
N LEU A 577 -18.33 1.05 25.21
CA LEU A 577 -18.25 0.75 26.63
C LEU A 577 -18.70 -0.69 26.84
N ALA A 578 -17.77 -1.56 27.20
CA ALA A 578 -18.04 -2.93 27.63
C ALA A 578 -18.02 -3.00 29.16
N GLY A 579 -18.88 -3.83 29.75
CA GLY A 579 -18.88 -4.15 31.17
C GLY A 579 -19.08 -5.65 31.38
N THR A 580 -18.25 -6.26 32.22
CA THR A 580 -18.38 -7.67 32.63
C THR A 580 -18.77 -7.72 34.10
N PHE A 581 -19.88 -8.39 34.38
CA PHE A 581 -20.47 -8.50 35.71
C PHE A 581 -20.04 -9.81 36.38
N PRO A 582 -19.90 -9.82 37.73
CA PRO A 582 -19.72 -11.06 38.48
C PRO A 582 -20.97 -11.95 38.37
N GLU A 583 -20.90 -13.17 38.90
CA GLU A 583 -22.08 -14.05 38.96
C GLU A 583 -23.22 -13.39 39.75
N ILE A 584 -24.41 -13.31 39.15
CA ILE A 584 -25.60 -12.65 39.74
C ILE A 584 -26.62 -13.72 40.12
N ASP A 585 -26.92 -13.87 41.40
CA ASP A 585 -28.02 -14.70 41.89
C ASP A 585 -29.35 -13.92 41.81
N LEU A 586 -30.15 -14.17 40.77
CA LEU A 586 -31.43 -13.51 40.56
C LEU A 586 -32.47 -13.94 41.60
N THR A 587 -32.35 -15.15 42.16
CA THR A 587 -33.26 -15.64 43.20
C THR A 587 -33.01 -14.90 44.51
N ALA A 588 -31.74 -14.75 44.91
CA ALA A 588 -31.37 -13.95 46.07
C ALA A 588 -31.74 -12.47 45.89
N LEU A 589 -31.58 -11.91 44.68
CA LEU A 589 -32.00 -10.54 44.37
C LEU A 589 -33.53 -10.38 44.50
N LEU A 590 -34.30 -11.33 43.98
CA LEU A 590 -35.76 -11.32 44.07
C LEU A 590 -36.24 -11.45 45.52
N GLU A 591 -35.61 -12.33 46.31
CA GLU A 591 -35.88 -12.49 47.74
C GLU A 591 -35.60 -11.20 48.52
N ALA A 592 -34.48 -10.53 48.24
CA ALA A 592 -34.16 -9.24 48.85
C ALA A 592 -35.18 -8.14 48.48
N LEU A 593 -35.56 -8.04 47.20
CA LEU A 593 -36.56 -7.08 46.73
C LEU A 593 -37.94 -7.36 47.32
N ALA A 594 -38.37 -8.63 47.36
CA ALA A 594 -39.65 -9.03 47.92
C ALA A 594 -39.71 -8.81 49.42
N CYS A 595 -38.62 -9.07 50.16
CA CYS A 595 -38.51 -8.77 51.59
C CYS A 595 -38.59 -7.26 51.87
N SER A 596 -38.04 -6.42 50.99
CA SER A 596 -38.13 -4.96 51.10
C SER A 596 -39.53 -4.41 50.75
N ALA A 597 -40.28 -5.13 49.91
CA ALA A 597 -41.61 -4.76 49.44
C ALA A 597 -42.76 -5.47 50.18
N ASP A 598 -42.44 -6.31 51.18
CA ASP A 598 -43.37 -7.13 51.96
C ASP A 598 -44.28 -8.04 51.07
N VAL A 599 -43.73 -8.51 49.95
CA VAL A 599 -44.42 -9.38 48.99
C VAL A 599 -44.08 -10.84 49.30
N PRO A 600 -45.07 -11.72 49.59
CA PRO A 600 -44.79 -13.14 49.80
C PRO A 600 -44.37 -13.80 48.49
N LEU A 601 -43.17 -14.38 48.48
CA LEU A 601 -42.71 -15.21 47.38
C LEU A 601 -43.23 -16.66 47.54
N PRO A 602 -43.50 -17.39 46.45
CA PRO A 602 -43.89 -18.79 46.53
C PRO A 602 -42.80 -19.67 47.14
N ASP A 603 -43.18 -20.61 48.00
CA ASP A 603 -42.26 -21.64 48.53
C ASP A 603 -41.69 -22.48 47.37
N GLY A 604 -40.36 -22.68 47.36
CA GLY A 604 -39.68 -23.53 46.38
C GLY A 604 -39.26 -22.84 45.07
N LEU A 605 -39.01 -21.53 45.08
CA LEU A 605 -38.40 -20.84 43.94
C LEU A 605 -37.08 -21.50 43.51
N PRO A 606 -36.90 -21.84 42.23
CA PRO A 606 -35.64 -22.39 41.74
C PRO A 606 -34.54 -21.34 41.84
N LYS A 607 -33.31 -21.76 42.16
CA LYS A 607 -32.13 -20.90 42.10
C LYS A 607 -31.82 -20.54 40.64
N VAL A 608 -31.72 -19.26 40.32
CA VAL A 608 -31.40 -18.75 38.98
C VAL A 608 -30.17 -17.87 39.07
N GLU A 609 -29.08 -18.28 38.43
CA GLU A 609 -27.81 -17.55 38.42
C GLU A 609 -27.50 -17.05 37.00
N LEU A 610 -26.98 -15.82 36.88
CA LEU A 610 -26.39 -15.29 35.64
C LEU A 610 -24.87 -15.32 35.76
N ARG A 611 -24.22 -16.10 34.91
CA ARG A 611 -22.75 -16.21 34.79
C ARG A 611 -22.27 -15.52 33.51
N ASP A 612 -20.99 -15.15 33.48
CA ASP A 612 -20.32 -14.56 32.31
C ASP A 612 -21.08 -13.40 31.67
N THR A 613 -21.74 -12.59 32.50
CA THR A 613 -22.63 -11.54 32.00
C THR A 613 -21.79 -10.38 31.47
N ALA A 614 -21.92 -10.09 30.18
CA ALA A 614 -21.25 -8.98 29.51
C ALA A 614 -22.28 -8.06 28.85
N VAL A 615 -22.08 -6.75 29.01
CA VAL A 615 -22.89 -5.71 28.38
C VAL A 615 -21.97 -4.85 27.53
N LYS A 616 -22.34 -4.53 26.30
CA LYS A 616 -21.60 -3.63 25.42
C LYS A 616 -22.52 -2.51 24.94
N LEU A 617 -22.09 -1.27 25.10
CA LEU A 617 -22.75 -0.07 24.61
C LEU A 617 -21.87 0.57 23.54
N ARG A 618 -22.39 0.79 22.33
CA ARG A 618 -21.72 1.55 21.26
C ARG A 618 -22.50 2.83 20.97
N LEU A 619 -21.82 3.96 20.86
CA LEU A 619 -22.37 5.28 20.50
C LEU A 619 -21.63 5.80 19.25
N GLY A 620 -22.36 6.30 18.25
CA GLY A 620 -21.74 6.93 17.07
C GLY A 620 -22.41 6.69 15.72
N GLY A 621 -23.51 5.94 15.64
CA GLY A 621 -24.26 5.74 14.37
C GLY A 621 -23.80 4.57 13.51
N ALA A 622 -22.75 3.83 13.89
CA ALA A 622 -22.39 2.56 13.24
C ALA A 622 -23.06 1.39 13.97
N GLN A 623 -23.86 0.60 13.26
CA GLN A 623 -24.08 -0.80 13.64
C GLN A 623 -22.75 -1.56 13.46
N ALA A 624 -22.58 -2.72 14.10
CA ALA A 624 -21.43 -3.59 13.85
C ALA A 624 -21.27 -3.85 12.33
N GLY A 625 -20.29 -3.18 11.68
CA GLY A 625 -20.05 -3.24 10.23
C GLY A 625 -20.31 -1.97 9.40
N GLU A 626 -20.79 -0.85 9.97
CA GLU A 626 -21.08 0.40 9.22
C GLU A 626 -20.22 1.62 9.65
N ALA A 627 -20.19 2.69 8.85
CA ALA A 627 -19.45 3.93 9.14
C ALA A 627 -20.29 4.92 9.98
N ALA A 628 -19.65 5.59 10.93
CA ALA A 628 -20.29 6.43 11.96
C ALA A 628 -20.62 7.87 11.49
N ASP A 629 -21.91 8.19 11.32
CA ASP A 629 -22.42 9.54 10.99
C ASP A 629 -23.03 10.30 12.20
N GLY A 630 -22.76 9.84 13.43
CA GLY A 630 -22.89 10.66 14.65
C GLY A 630 -24.27 10.74 15.35
N LYS A 631 -25.25 9.90 15.01
CA LYS A 631 -26.60 9.92 15.65
C LYS A 631 -27.24 8.54 15.90
N GLY A 632 -26.52 7.60 16.54
CA GLY A 632 -27.10 6.30 16.91
C GLY A 632 -26.42 5.59 18.09
N TYR A 633 -27.13 4.62 18.69
CA TYR A 633 -26.66 3.78 19.81
C TYR A 633 -26.96 2.29 19.58
N GLU A 634 -26.13 1.40 20.12
CA GLU A 634 -26.34 -0.05 20.22
C GLU A 634 -26.04 -0.52 21.63
N LEU A 635 -26.92 -1.33 22.22
CA LEU A 635 -26.76 -2.01 23.50
C LEU A 635 -26.83 -3.51 23.26
N ALA A 636 -25.74 -4.23 23.47
CA ALA A 636 -25.68 -5.70 23.43
C ALA A 636 -25.48 -6.27 24.83
N VAL A 637 -26.08 -7.41 25.11
CA VAL A 637 -26.03 -8.15 26.37
C VAL A 637 -25.79 -9.62 26.04
N SER A 638 -24.86 -10.27 26.73
CA SER A 638 -24.67 -11.72 26.69
C SER A 638 -24.56 -12.26 28.11
N SER A 639 -25.14 -13.41 28.40
CA SER A 639 -25.09 -14.03 29.72
C SER A 639 -25.33 -15.54 29.63
N THR A 640 -24.84 -16.30 30.59
CA THR A 640 -25.16 -17.72 30.77
C THR A 640 -26.08 -17.86 31.99
N VAL A 641 -27.32 -18.28 31.79
CA VAL A 641 -28.34 -18.48 32.84
C VAL A 641 -28.31 -19.93 33.32
N GLU A 642 -28.06 -20.16 34.61
CA GLU A 642 -28.10 -21.49 35.21
C GLU A 642 -29.33 -21.66 36.10
N PHE A 643 -30.07 -22.75 35.91
CA PHE A 643 -31.24 -23.10 36.72
C PHE A 643 -30.93 -24.29 37.64
N ALA A 644 -30.99 -24.06 38.95
CA ALA A 644 -30.88 -25.08 40.01
C ALA A 644 -29.69 -26.06 39.86
N GLY A 645 -28.55 -25.59 39.31
CA GLY A 645 -27.31 -26.37 39.22
C GLY A 645 -27.25 -27.43 38.11
N ALA A 646 -28.24 -27.48 37.20
CA ALA A 646 -28.40 -28.62 36.27
C ALA A 646 -28.19 -28.27 34.79
N HIS A 647 -28.64 -27.09 34.34
CA HIS A 647 -28.61 -26.72 32.91
C HIS A 647 -28.31 -25.23 32.70
N ALA A 648 -27.28 -24.96 31.89
CA ALA A 648 -26.85 -23.61 31.50
C ALA A 648 -27.45 -23.22 30.13
N LEU A 649 -28.18 -22.10 30.11
CA LEU A 649 -28.77 -21.47 28.93
C LEU A 649 -27.95 -20.23 28.57
N THR A 650 -27.34 -20.20 27.40
CA THR A 650 -26.71 -18.97 26.90
C THR A 650 -27.78 -18.06 26.30
N LEU A 651 -27.76 -16.79 26.70
CA LEU A 651 -28.61 -15.71 26.20
C LEU A 651 -27.72 -14.64 25.58
N VAL A 652 -28.07 -14.19 24.37
CA VAL A 652 -27.45 -13.02 23.71
C VAL A 652 -28.57 -12.15 23.18
N GLY A 653 -28.47 -10.84 23.33
CA GLY A 653 -29.42 -9.90 22.77
C GLY A 653 -28.80 -8.55 22.49
N LYS A 654 -29.32 -7.83 21.51
CA LYS A 654 -28.96 -6.45 21.24
C LYS A 654 -30.14 -5.60 20.82
N ALA A 655 -30.09 -4.33 21.21
CA ALA A 655 -31.03 -3.31 20.81
C ALA A 655 -30.25 -2.12 20.22
N ALA A 656 -30.65 -1.63 19.05
CA ALA A 656 -29.95 -0.51 18.39
C ALA A 656 -30.93 0.51 17.81
N ARG A 657 -30.50 1.77 17.72
CA ARG A 657 -31.24 2.85 17.03
C ARG A 657 -30.28 3.69 16.20
N GLY A 658 -30.48 3.69 14.89
CA GLY A 658 -29.75 4.56 13.95
C GLY A 658 -30.45 5.92 13.74
N GLY A 659 -29.95 6.75 12.81
CA GLY A 659 -30.51 8.07 12.49
C GLY A 659 -31.93 8.06 11.89
N GLY A 660 -32.45 6.88 11.51
CA GLY A 660 -33.83 6.65 11.04
C GLY A 660 -34.85 6.35 12.17
N SER A 661 -36.12 6.14 11.80
CA SER A 661 -37.27 6.09 12.73
C SER A 661 -37.57 4.75 13.42
N GLY A 662 -36.67 3.76 13.39
CA GLY A 662 -36.92 2.42 13.98
C GLY A 662 -35.86 1.95 14.98
N THR A 663 -36.29 1.30 16.06
CA THR A 663 -35.41 0.54 16.98
C THR A 663 -35.28 -0.90 16.47
N LEU A 664 -34.05 -1.38 16.31
CA LEU A 664 -33.71 -2.77 16.02
C LEU A 664 -33.61 -3.56 17.32
N PHE A 665 -34.17 -4.77 17.34
CA PHE A 665 -34.03 -5.73 18.44
C PHE A 665 -33.71 -7.11 17.85
N ALA A 666 -32.64 -7.74 18.35
CA ALA A 666 -32.27 -9.11 18.01
C ALA A 666 -31.85 -9.85 19.28
N ALA A 667 -32.35 -11.07 19.51
CA ALA A 667 -31.94 -11.88 20.64
C ALA A 667 -31.95 -13.36 20.28
N ALA A 668 -31.10 -14.15 20.91
CA ALA A 668 -31.07 -15.60 20.78
C ALA A 668 -30.77 -16.25 22.14
N PHE A 669 -31.33 -17.44 22.35
CA PHE A 669 -30.98 -18.30 23.46
C PHE A 669 -30.85 -19.75 23.02
N TRP A 670 -29.92 -20.48 23.63
CA TRP A 670 -29.69 -21.90 23.39
C TRP A 670 -29.08 -22.56 24.63
N GLN A 671 -29.17 -23.89 24.71
CA GLN A 671 -28.60 -24.66 25.81
C GLN A 671 -27.35 -25.41 25.36
N ASN A 672 -26.26 -25.29 26.10
CA ASN A 672 -25.01 -25.97 25.79
C ASN A 672 -25.07 -27.42 26.30
N GLY A 673 -24.82 -28.39 25.41
CA GLY A 673 -24.77 -29.81 25.76
C GLY A 673 -26.13 -30.47 26.06
N TRP A 674 -27.25 -29.76 25.86
CA TRP A 674 -28.58 -30.33 26.06
C TRP A 674 -29.01 -31.16 24.84
N ALA A 675 -29.49 -32.37 25.12
CA ALA A 675 -30.11 -33.24 24.14
C ALA A 675 -31.41 -33.82 24.72
N TRP A 676 -32.50 -33.76 23.95
CA TRP A 676 -33.81 -34.26 24.37
C TRP A 676 -34.45 -35.13 23.29
N ALA A 677 -35.34 -36.03 23.69
CA ALA A 677 -36.10 -36.89 22.79
C ALA A 677 -37.58 -36.83 23.17
N PRO A 678 -38.52 -36.83 22.21
CA PRO A 678 -39.97 -36.70 22.47
C PRO A 678 -40.53 -37.73 23.44
N ASN A 679 -39.99 -38.95 23.49
CA ASN A 679 -40.42 -39.99 24.43
C ASN A 679 -40.04 -39.71 25.89
N ARG A 680 -39.14 -38.76 26.15
CA ARG A 680 -38.77 -38.33 27.50
C ARG A 680 -39.75 -37.29 28.06
N ILE A 681 -40.66 -36.77 27.23
CA ILE A 681 -41.71 -35.83 27.65
C ILE A 681 -42.95 -36.62 28.07
N GLN A 682 -43.37 -36.43 29.32
CA GLN A 682 -44.51 -37.13 29.90
C GLN A 682 -45.80 -36.89 29.08
N GLY A 683 -46.47 -37.96 28.65
CA GLY A 683 -47.69 -37.90 27.84
C GLY A 683 -47.46 -37.79 26.33
N TRP A 684 -46.23 -37.54 25.86
CA TRP A 684 -45.91 -37.49 24.42
C TRP A 684 -45.57 -38.85 23.84
N SER A 685 -45.10 -39.79 24.67
CA SER A 685 -44.77 -41.16 24.27
C SER A 685 -45.91 -41.87 23.54
N ASP A 686 -47.16 -41.59 23.92
CA ASP A 686 -48.34 -42.31 23.44
C ASP A 686 -48.85 -41.74 22.09
N VAL A 687 -48.51 -40.49 21.78
CA VAL A 687 -48.95 -39.76 20.57
C VAL A 687 -47.84 -39.65 19.53
N LEU A 688 -46.60 -39.50 19.99
CA LEU A 688 -45.39 -39.29 19.17
C LEU A 688 -44.39 -40.44 19.32
N GLY A 689 -44.84 -41.64 19.69
CA GLY A 689 -43.99 -42.80 19.92
C GLY A 689 -43.04 -43.12 18.76
N ILE A 690 -43.43 -42.82 17.52
CA ILE A 690 -42.58 -42.97 16.32
C ILE A 690 -41.37 -42.00 16.29
N LEU A 691 -41.46 -40.87 16.98
CA LEU A 691 -40.37 -39.89 17.14
C LEU A 691 -39.55 -40.15 18.41
N GLY A 692 -39.91 -41.17 19.20
CA GLY A 692 -39.28 -41.45 20.49
C GLY A 692 -37.79 -41.73 20.42
N ASP A 693 -37.32 -42.29 19.30
CA ASP A 693 -35.92 -42.65 19.11
C ASP A 693 -35.08 -41.53 18.46
N ILE A 694 -35.70 -40.38 18.19
CA ILE A 694 -35.08 -39.20 17.58
C ILE A 694 -34.58 -38.27 18.69
N THR A 695 -33.29 -37.92 18.62
CA THR A 695 -32.65 -37.01 19.58
C THR A 695 -32.48 -35.63 18.95
N PHE A 696 -32.90 -34.58 19.66
CA PHE A 696 -32.67 -33.18 19.30
C PHE A 696 -31.53 -32.62 20.14
N SER A 697 -30.56 -31.95 19.52
CA SER A 697 -29.42 -31.31 20.19
C SER A 697 -29.08 -29.98 19.54
N LYS A 698 -28.23 -29.17 20.20
CA LYS A 698 -27.82 -27.83 19.74
C LYS A 698 -29.01 -26.90 19.44
N SER A 699 -30.12 -27.10 20.16
CA SER A 699 -31.37 -26.41 19.89
C SER A 699 -31.41 -25.03 20.53
N GLY A 700 -32.12 -24.10 19.89
CA GLY A 700 -32.38 -22.79 20.46
C GLY A 700 -33.41 -21.99 19.66
N LEU A 701 -33.65 -20.78 20.14
CA LEU A 701 -34.60 -19.83 19.58
C LEU A 701 -33.93 -18.47 19.46
N ALA A 702 -34.19 -17.80 18.34
CA ALA A 702 -33.75 -16.44 18.09
C ALA A 702 -34.92 -15.59 17.59
N VAL A 703 -34.93 -14.30 17.91
CA VAL A 703 -35.92 -13.34 17.47
C VAL A 703 -35.20 -12.12 16.90
N CYS A 704 -35.70 -11.59 15.79
CA CYS A 704 -35.19 -10.36 15.22
C CYS A 704 -36.31 -9.48 14.69
N SER A 705 -36.17 -8.16 14.80
CA SER A 705 -37.11 -7.19 14.24
C SER A 705 -36.74 -6.73 12.82
N ALA A 706 -35.58 -7.13 12.31
CA ALA A 706 -35.03 -6.71 11.02
C ALA A 706 -34.32 -7.87 10.29
N ASP A 707 -34.15 -7.74 8.98
CA ASP A 707 -33.48 -8.76 8.16
C ASP A 707 -31.96 -8.63 8.19
N GLY A 708 -31.23 -9.74 8.01
CA GLY A 708 -29.76 -9.73 7.91
C GLY A 708 -29.00 -9.24 9.15
N THR A 709 -29.58 -9.32 10.34
CA THR A 709 -28.97 -8.77 11.56
C THR A 709 -27.93 -9.72 12.15
N PRO A 710 -26.65 -9.32 12.28
CA PRO A 710 -25.64 -10.15 12.95
C PRO A 710 -25.81 -10.14 14.47
N LEU A 711 -25.52 -11.26 15.13
CA LEU A 711 -25.49 -11.38 16.59
C LEU A 711 -24.05 -11.42 17.10
N ASP A 712 -23.76 -10.64 18.14
CA ASP A 712 -22.47 -10.65 18.83
C ASP A 712 -22.42 -11.81 19.84
N ALA A 713 -22.40 -13.05 19.34
CA ALA A 713 -22.31 -14.27 20.14
C ALA A 713 -20.87 -14.81 20.18
N GLY A 714 -20.32 -15.05 21.37
CA GLY A 714 -18.93 -15.52 21.51
C GLY A 714 -18.68 -16.96 21.01
N SER A 715 -19.65 -17.87 21.18
CA SER A 715 -19.54 -19.27 20.73
C SER A 715 -20.93 -19.86 20.45
N PRO A 716 -21.62 -19.42 19.39
CA PRO A 716 -22.94 -19.96 19.04
C PRO A 716 -22.82 -21.40 18.50
N PRO A 717 -23.89 -22.22 18.59
CA PRO A 717 -23.94 -23.52 17.92
C PRO A 717 -23.92 -23.33 16.41
N ASP A 718 -23.34 -24.30 15.69
CA ASP A 718 -23.28 -24.33 14.21
C ASP A 718 -24.66 -24.38 13.53
N THR A 719 -25.71 -24.74 14.28
CA THR A 719 -27.11 -24.67 13.84
C THR A 719 -27.70 -23.26 13.90
N LEU A 720 -27.10 -22.31 14.63
CA LEU A 720 -27.55 -20.91 14.65
C LEU A 720 -27.05 -20.19 13.38
N PRO A 721 -27.93 -19.51 12.63
CA PRO A 721 -27.51 -18.74 11.46
C PRO A 721 -26.56 -17.59 11.82
N ALA A 722 -25.60 -17.30 10.93
CA ALA A 722 -24.67 -16.17 11.10
C ALA A 722 -25.38 -14.79 11.11
N THR A 723 -26.52 -14.68 10.45
CA THR A 723 -27.39 -13.49 10.44
C THR A 723 -28.84 -13.90 10.68
N LEU A 724 -29.57 -13.10 11.45
CA LEU A 724 -30.99 -13.31 11.73
C LEU A 724 -31.88 -12.47 10.83
N ASP A 725 -32.93 -13.10 10.33
CA ASP A 725 -34.00 -12.44 9.61
C ASP A 725 -35.16 -12.06 10.53
N LYS A 726 -35.97 -11.10 10.10
CA LYS A 726 -37.11 -10.60 10.87
C LYS A 726 -38.09 -11.72 11.17
N GLY A 727 -38.35 -11.98 12.44
CA GLY A 727 -39.23 -13.05 12.90
C GLY A 727 -38.63 -13.83 14.06
N LEU A 728 -39.15 -15.03 14.28
CA LEU A 728 -38.69 -16.00 15.28
C LEU A 728 -38.00 -17.17 14.56
N THR A 729 -36.70 -17.30 14.70
CA THR A 729 -35.91 -18.41 14.16
C THR A 729 -35.77 -19.52 15.20
N PHE A 730 -36.28 -20.71 14.90
CA PHE A 730 -35.95 -21.95 15.60
C PHE A 730 -34.80 -22.64 14.89
N PHE A 731 -33.85 -23.18 15.65
CA PHE A 731 -32.74 -23.98 15.11
C PHE A 731 -32.48 -25.20 15.98
N THR A 732 -32.11 -26.32 15.36
CA THR A 732 -31.78 -27.57 16.06
C THR A 732 -31.02 -28.54 15.16
N GLU A 733 -30.32 -29.50 15.75
CA GLU A 733 -29.82 -30.69 15.09
C GLU A 733 -30.68 -31.91 15.49
N ILE A 734 -31.08 -32.73 14.51
CA ILE A 734 -31.70 -34.04 14.71
C ILE A 734 -30.63 -35.12 14.57
N GLY A 735 -30.23 -35.76 15.66
CA GLY A 735 -29.22 -36.82 15.66
C GLY A 735 -29.67 -38.10 14.95
N PHE A 736 -28.73 -38.76 14.28
CA PHE A 736 -28.94 -40.08 13.66
C PHE A 736 -28.87 -41.21 14.70
N THR A 737 -29.86 -41.28 15.58
CA THR A 737 -30.01 -42.34 16.61
C THR A 737 -31.19 -43.27 16.30
N GLY A 738 -31.16 -44.49 16.84
CA GLY A 738 -32.26 -45.45 16.71
C GLY A 738 -32.59 -45.79 15.24
N PRO A 739 -33.84 -45.64 14.77
CA PRO A 739 -34.24 -45.94 13.39
C PRO A 739 -33.49 -45.14 12.31
N LEU A 740 -32.91 -43.98 12.65
CA LEU A 740 -32.14 -43.14 11.73
C LEU A 740 -30.65 -43.45 11.73
N GLU A 741 -30.17 -44.31 12.64
CA GLU A 741 -28.76 -44.69 12.75
C GLU A 741 -28.17 -45.29 11.46
N PRO A 742 -28.90 -46.09 10.64
CA PRO A 742 -28.41 -46.56 9.35
C PRO A 742 -28.03 -45.42 8.38
N LEU A 743 -28.60 -44.22 8.53
CA LEU A 743 -28.25 -43.08 7.68
C LEU A 743 -26.80 -42.63 7.89
N LYS A 744 -26.20 -42.86 9.08
CA LYS A 744 -24.77 -42.57 9.31
C LYS A 744 -23.86 -43.28 8.31
N ALA A 745 -24.22 -44.49 7.89
CA ALA A 745 -23.46 -45.25 6.89
C ALA A 745 -23.53 -44.61 5.49
N LEU A 746 -24.61 -43.87 5.19
CA LEU A 746 -24.77 -43.15 3.93
C LEU A 746 -23.85 -41.92 3.85
N PHE A 747 -23.39 -41.43 5.00
CA PHE A 747 -22.49 -40.29 5.16
C PHE A 747 -21.12 -40.68 5.74
N ASP A 748 -20.75 -41.97 5.74
CA ASP A 748 -19.49 -42.50 6.30
C ASP A 748 -19.16 -42.01 7.72
N GLY A 749 -20.18 -41.77 8.56
CA GLY A 749 -20.04 -41.27 9.93
C GLY A 749 -19.61 -39.81 10.06
N VAL A 750 -19.57 -39.04 8.96
CA VAL A 750 -19.12 -37.63 8.93
C VAL A 750 -20.19 -36.65 9.41
N ALA A 751 -21.47 -36.99 9.23
CA ALA A 751 -22.60 -36.21 9.72
C ALA A 751 -23.10 -36.77 11.06
N THR A 752 -23.25 -35.89 12.05
CA THR A 752 -23.81 -36.23 13.36
C THR A 752 -25.35 -36.23 13.37
N GLY A 753 -25.97 -35.50 12.42
CA GLY A 753 -27.43 -35.37 12.30
C GLY A 753 -27.91 -34.50 11.13
N VAL A 754 -29.20 -34.17 11.15
CA VAL A 754 -29.87 -33.22 10.24
C VAL A 754 -29.97 -31.86 10.91
N HIS A 755 -29.39 -30.82 10.33
CA HIS A 755 -29.55 -29.44 10.81
C HIS A 755 -30.91 -28.92 10.32
N LEU A 756 -31.72 -28.41 11.22
CA LEU A 756 -33.01 -27.80 10.93
C LEU A 756 -33.03 -26.35 11.37
N GLN A 757 -33.58 -25.49 10.52
CA GLN A 757 -33.84 -24.09 10.80
C GLN A 757 -35.25 -23.74 10.34
N ALA A 758 -36.02 -23.01 11.16
CA ALA A 758 -37.31 -22.49 10.79
C ALA A 758 -37.43 -21.02 11.18
N VAL A 759 -37.49 -20.12 10.20
CA VAL A 759 -37.75 -18.69 10.40
C VAL A 759 -39.25 -18.47 10.32
N LEU A 760 -39.89 -18.23 11.47
CA LEU A 760 -41.32 -17.95 11.60
C LEU A 760 -41.58 -16.45 11.55
N THR A 761 -42.36 -16.00 10.57
CA THR A 761 -42.67 -14.57 10.39
C THR A 761 -44.16 -14.29 10.64
N SER A 762 -44.55 -13.02 10.78
CA SER A 762 -45.96 -12.62 10.75
C SER A 762 -46.24 -11.79 9.48
N PRO A 763 -47.12 -12.24 8.56
CA PRO A 763 -47.93 -13.46 8.62
C PRO A 763 -47.12 -14.76 8.45
N VAL A 764 -47.62 -15.86 9.04
CA VAL A 764 -46.94 -17.18 9.10
C VAL A 764 -46.64 -17.76 7.71
N GLN A 765 -47.43 -17.43 6.70
CA GLN A 765 -47.17 -17.86 5.32
C GLN A 765 -45.79 -17.43 4.81
N ASN A 766 -45.23 -16.31 5.28
CA ASN A 766 -43.91 -15.83 4.87
C ASN A 766 -42.75 -16.55 5.57
N SER A 767 -43.03 -17.58 6.37
CA SER A 767 -42.00 -18.33 7.08
C SER A 767 -41.10 -19.13 6.11
N VAL A 768 -39.90 -19.46 6.55
CA VAL A 768 -38.94 -20.26 5.77
C VAL A 768 -38.48 -21.44 6.61
N PHE A 769 -38.52 -22.65 6.06
CA PHE A 769 -37.98 -23.85 6.69
C PHE A 769 -36.80 -24.35 5.87
N ARG A 770 -35.69 -24.67 6.54
CA ARG A 770 -34.46 -25.22 5.95
C ARG A 770 -34.06 -26.48 6.69
N ALA A 771 -33.67 -27.51 5.95
CA ALA A 771 -33.09 -28.73 6.47
C ALA A 771 -31.83 -29.08 5.69
N SER A 772 -30.73 -29.40 6.35
CA SER A 772 -29.50 -29.83 5.69
C SER A 772 -28.83 -31.01 6.39
N VAL A 773 -28.14 -31.84 5.61
CA VAL A 773 -27.35 -32.97 6.10
C VAL A 773 -26.00 -32.97 5.40
N ALA A 774 -24.92 -33.07 6.19
CA ALA A 774 -23.54 -33.04 5.71
C ALA A 774 -23.27 -31.84 4.80
N GLU A 775 -22.93 -30.68 5.37
CA GLU A 775 -22.53 -29.49 4.60
C GLU A 775 -21.44 -29.86 3.58
N GLN A 776 -21.83 -29.95 2.30
CA GLN A 776 -21.09 -30.40 1.11
C GLN A 776 -19.58 -30.63 1.29
N LYS A 777 -19.18 -31.76 1.90
CA LYS A 777 -17.77 -32.11 2.06
C LYS A 777 -17.24 -32.88 0.84
N LEU A 778 -15.99 -32.59 0.49
CA LEU A 778 -15.26 -33.12 -0.67
C LEU A 778 -14.72 -34.53 -0.40
N ARG A 779 -15.56 -35.56 -0.51
CA ARG A 779 -15.16 -36.98 -0.34
C ARG A 779 -15.95 -37.92 -1.25
N PRO A 780 -15.38 -39.05 -1.71
CA PRO A 780 -16.13 -40.08 -2.44
C PRO A 780 -17.37 -40.51 -1.65
N GLY A 781 -18.52 -40.66 -2.31
CA GLY A 781 -19.80 -40.98 -1.67
C GLY A 781 -20.81 -39.84 -1.70
N PHE A 782 -21.85 -39.91 -0.86
CA PHE A 782 -22.90 -38.90 -0.80
C PHE A 782 -22.38 -37.60 -0.16
N GLY A 783 -22.41 -36.51 -0.92
CA GLY A 783 -21.82 -35.23 -0.53
C GLY A 783 -22.69 -34.38 0.39
N GLY A 784 -24.02 -34.55 0.35
CA GLY A 784 -24.96 -33.84 1.23
C GLY A 784 -26.36 -33.65 0.64
N LEU A 785 -27.29 -33.21 1.49
CA LEU A 785 -28.69 -32.91 1.15
C LEU A 785 -29.08 -31.56 1.75
N GLU A 786 -29.79 -30.73 0.99
CA GLU A 786 -30.36 -29.46 1.46
C GLU A 786 -31.80 -29.33 0.96
N VAL A 787 -32.71 -28.90 1.83
CA VAL A 787 -34.12 -28.67 1.56
C VAL A 787 -34.47 -27.28 2.06
N GLU A 788 -35.19 -26.49 1.25
CA GLU A 788 -35.78 -25.22 1.68
C GLU A 788 -37.27 -25.18 1.31
N ILE A 789 -38.13 -24.73 2.21
CA ILE A 789 -39.58 -24.61 2.01
C ILE A 789 -40.01 -23.18 2.35
N ARG A 790 -40.73 -22.54 1.42
CA ARG A 790 -41.28 -21.19 1.54
C ARG A 790 -42.80 -21.22 1.25
N PRO A 791 -43.66 -21.32 2.28
CA PRO A 791 -45.10 -21.56 2.10
C PRO A 791 -45.83 -20.46 1.33
N ALA A 792 -45.50 -19.17 1.51
CA ALA A 792 -46.13 -18.05 0.80
C ALA A 792 -45.93 -18.15 -0.72
N GLN A 793 -44.78 -18.68 -1.12
CA GLN A 793 -44.40 -18.89 -2.52
C GLN A 793 -44.86 -20.27 -3.03
N LEU A 794 -45.40 -21.12 -2.13
CA LEU A 794 -45.62 -22.55 -2.34
C LEU A 794 -44.41 -23.23 -2.98
N TRP A 795 -43.24 -22.86 -2.47
CA TRP A 795 -41.96 -23.22 -3.07
C TRP A 795 -41.22 -24.20 -2.17
N ILE A 796 -40.70 -25.27 -2.77
CA ILE A 796 -39.86 -26.28 -2.13
C ILE A 796 -38.62 -26.45 -3.01
N ALA A 797 -37.42 -26.26 -2.47
CA ALA A 797 -36.17 -26.59 -3.12
C ALA A 797 -35.51 -27.80 -2.48
N LEU A 798 -34.86 -28.60 -3.30
CA LEU A 798 -34.06 -29.75 -2.93
C LEU A 798 -32.72 -29.66 -3.66
N LYS A 799 -31.61 -29.89 -2.96
CA LYS A 799 -30.27 -29.99 -3.55
C LYS A 799 -29.54 -31.16 -2.93
N THR A 800 -28.87 -31.95 -3.76
CA THR A 800 -28.06 -33.09 -3.34
C THR A 800 -26.79 -33.18 -4.17
N SER A 801 -25.77 -33.85 -3.63
CA SER A 801 -24.53 -34.10 -4.35
C SER A 801 -23.99 -35.49 -4.07
N TRP A 802 -23.29 -36.06 -5.05
CA TRP A 802 -22.64 -37.37 -4.96
C TRP A 802 -21.28 -37.29 -5.63
N ASN A 803 -20.21 -37.64 -4.93
CA ASN A 803 -18.88 -37.68 -5.50
C ASN A 803 -18.50 -39.12 -5.84
N PHE A 804 -17.90 -39.37 -6.98
CA PHE A 804 -17.43 -40.69 -7.39
C PHE A 804 -16.06 -40.58 -8.07
N THR A 805 -15.20 -41.56 -7.79
CA THR A 805 -13.86 -41.64 -8.37
C THR A 805 -13.92 -42.39 -9.69
N VAL A 806 -13.41 -41.80 -10.77
CA VAL A 806 -13.25 -42.49 -12.04
C VAL A 806 -11.82 -43.02 -12.14
N PRO A 807 -11.62 -44.35 -12.26
CA PRO A 807 -10.30 -44.92 -12.44
C PRO A 807 -9.70 -44.44 -13.77
N ALA A 808 -8.42 -44.07 -13.75
CA ALA A 808 -7.74 -43.58 -14.95
C ALA A 808 -7.64 -44.69 -16.01
N MET A 809 -8.06 -44.39 -17.25
CA MET A 809 -7.72 -45.20 -18.41
C MET A 809 -6.40 -44.66 -19.00
N GLY A 810 -5.27 -45.05 -18.40
CA GLY A 810 -3.92 -44.61 -18.81
C GLY A 810 -3.05 -44.14 -17.65
N SER A 811 -2.05 -43.31 -17.94
CA SER A 811 -0.99 -42.86 -17.01
C SER A 811 -1.30 -41.59 -16.20
N ALA A 812 -2.55 -41.14 -16.15
CA ALA A 812 -2.98 -39.98 -15.35
C ALA A 812 -3.54 -40.42 -13.97
N PRO A 813 -3.53 -39.55 -12.94
CA PRO A 813 -4.10 -39.88 -11.62
C PRO A 813 -5.63 -40.05 -11.67
N GLU A 814 -6.19 -40.75 -10.67
CA GLU A 814 -7.64 -40.91 -10.49
C GLU A 814 -8.34 -39.55 -10.32
N THR A 815 -9.44 -39.32 -11.05
CA THR A 815 -10.19 -38.06 -11.03
C THR A 815 -11.47 -38.21 -10.21
N LEU A 816 -11.68 -37.33 -9.22
CA LEU A 816 -12.90 -37.29 -8.41
C LEU A 816 -13.95 -36.39 -9.09
N LEU A 817 -15.04 -36.99 -9.56
CA LEU A 817 -16.18 -36.29 -10.15
C LEU A 817 -17.28 -36.10 -9.10
N GLN A 818 -17.93 -34.94 -9.10
CA GLN A 818 -19.09 -34.58 -8.32
C GLN A 818 -20.33 -34.47 -9.24
N PHE A 819 -21.29 -35.36 -9.00
CA PHE A 819 -22.67 -35.23 -9.43
C PHE A 819 -23.40 -34.26 -8.50
N VAL A 820 -24.09 -33.26 -9.05
CA VAL A 820 -25.01 -32.39 -8.31
C VAL A 820 -26.37 -32.52 -8.95
N ALA A 821 -27.36 -32.85 -8.14
CA ALA A 821 -28.75 -32.86 -8.56
C ALA A 821 -29.54 -31.91 -7.67
N GLY A 822 -30.54 -31.27 -8.24
CA GLY A 822 -31.43 -30.45 -7.45
C GLY A 822 -32.69 -30.14 -8.22
N GLY A 823 -33.65 -29.53 -7.53
CA GLY A 823 -34.90 -29.17 -8.14
C GLY A 823 -35.72 -28.28 -7.25
N THR A 824 -36.69 -27.62 -7.86
CA THR A 824 -37.65 -26.77 -7.16
C THR A 824 -39.06 -27.12 -7.60
N VAL A 825 -40.00 -27.13 -6.67
CA VAL A 825 -41.43 -27.21 -6.93
C VAL A 825 -42.05 -25.89 -6.51
N SER A 826 -42.83 -25.26 -7.38
CA SER A 826 -43.56 -24.01 -7.10
C SER A 826 -44.97 -24.05 -7.69
N ARG A 827 -45.78 -23.00 -7.45
CA ARG A 827 -47.07 -22.81 -8.14
C ARG A 827 -46.95 -22.76 -9.67
N GLU A 828 -45.80 -22.36 -10.19
CA GLU A 828 -45.57 -22.10 -11.61
C GLU A 828 -45.03 -23.34 -12.36
N GLY A 829 -44.67 -24.40 -11.63
CA GLY A 829 -44.19 -25.65 -12.20
C GLY A 829 -43.13 -26.33 -11.35
N PHE A 830 -42.39 -27.26 -11.95
CA PHE A 830 -41.24 -27.91 -11.34
C PHE A 830 -40.01 -27.78 -12.23
N SER A 831 -38.83 -27.75 -11.61
CA SER A 831 -37.55 -27.82 -12.29
C SER A 831 -36.70 -28.91 -11.68
N LEU A 832 -35.97 -29.65 -12.51
CA LEU A 832 -34.96 -30.60 -12.07
C LEU A 832 -33.71 -30.42 -12.92
N PHE A 833 -32.56 -30.32 -12.26
CA PHE A 833 -31.27 -30.20 -12.91
C PHE A 833 -30.32 -31.30 -12.46
N LEU A 834 -29.44 -31.68 -13.38
CA LEU A 834 -28.40 -32.69 -13.19
C LEU A 834 -27.11 -32.10 -13.75
N THR A 835 -26.05 -32.10 -12.95
CA THR A 835 -24.74 -31.56 -13.36
C THR A 835 -23.64 -32.52 -12.93
N LEU A 836 -22.72 -32.79 -13.83
CA LEU A 836 -21.50 -33.54 -13.54
C LEU A 836 -20.30 -32.59 -13.66
N LYS A 837 -19.50 -32.47 -12.60
CA LYS A 837 -18.30 -31.60 -12.53
C LYS A 837 -17.17 -32.28 -11.75
N ALA A 838 -15.97 -31.71 -11.69
CA ALA A 838 -14.91 -32.21 -10.80
C ALA A 838 -15.11 -31.72 -9.34
N ALA A 839 -14.58 -32.45 -8.37
CA ALA A 839 -14.86 -32.19 -6.95
C ALA A 839 -14.10 -31.00 -6.32
N ASP A 840 -12.87 -30.64 -6.72
CA ASP A 840 -12.06 -29.64 -5.97
C ASP A 840 -11.47 -28.49 -6.80
N SER A 841 -11.36 -27.30 -6.17
CA SER A 841 -10.90 -25.99 -6.67
C SER A 841 -9.74 -25.40 -5.85
N SER A 842 -9.04 -26.20 -5.04
CA SER A 842 -8.02 -25.71 -4.08
C SER A 842 -6.55 -26.08 -4.39
N LEU A 843 -6.28 -26.86 -5.44
CA LEU A 843 -4.92 -27.27 -5.83
C LEU A 843 -4.57 -26.71 -7.21
N GLY A 844 -3.48 -25.94 -7.29
CA GLY A 844 -3.02 -25.27 -8.52
C GLY A 844 -2.76 -26.23 -9.70
N THR A 845 -2.87 -25.69 -10.92
CA THR A 845 -2.90 -26.43 -12.19
C THR A 845 -1.60 -27.18 -12.51
N VAL A 846 -1.64 -28.51 -12.44
CA VAL A 846 -0.71 -29.46 -13.09
C VAL A 846 -1.46 -30.19 -14.22
N ALA A 847 -0.76 -30.68 -15.25
CA ALA A 847 -1.35 -31.42 -16.38
C ALA A 847 -2.35 -32.49 -15.89
N GLY A 848 -3.61 -32.38 -16.32
CA GLY A 848 -4.72 -33.17 -15.77
C GLY A 848 -5.56 -32.50 -14.67
N GLN A 849 -5.38 -31.20 -14.39
CA GLN A 849 -6.19 -30.45 -13.40
C GLN A 849 -6.77 -29.13 -13.92
N LEU A 850 -7.97 -28.82 -13.43
CA LEU A 850 -8.77 -27.61 -13.71
C LEU A 850 -8.27 -26.41 -12.88
N ALA A 851 -8.46 -25.19 -13.40
CA ALA A 851 -8.09 -23.94 -12.71
C ALA A 851 -9.17 -23.46 -11.73
N PRO A 852 -8.81 -22.73 -10.65
CA PRO A 852 -9.49 -22.80 -9.35
C PRO A 852 -10.59 -21.75 -9.09
N ALA A 853 -11.29 -21.26 -10.11
CA ALA A 853 -12.38 -20.30 -9.90
C ALA A 853 -13.51 -20.51 -10.89
N GLN A 854 -14.63 -21.13 -10.46
CA GLN A 854 -15.98 -21.03 -11.07
C GLN A 854 -17.00 -21.93 -10.35
N TYR A 855 -18.17 -21.37 -9.99
CA TYR A 855 -19.35 -22.11 -9.51
C TYR A 855 -20.65 -21.58 -10.16
N ALA A 856 -21.51 -22.53 -10.56
CA ALA A 856 -23.00 -22.61 -10.69
C ALA A 856 -23.88 -21.41 -11.11
N PHE A 857 -24.83 -21.66 -12.05
CA PHE A 857 -26.03 -20.84 -12.31
C PHE A 857 -27.34 -21.66 -12.37
N ALA A 858 -28.41 -21.07 -11.85
CA ALA A 858 -29.82 -21.47 -11.94
C ALA A 858 -30.61 -20.40 -12.72
N LEU A 859 -31.75 -20.76 -13.33
CA LEU A 859 -32.67 -19.80 -14.00
C LEU A 859 -33.88 -19.45 -13.12
N GLU A 860 -33.97 -18.18 -12.73
CA GLU A 860 -35.19 -17.49 -12.29
C GLU A 860 -35.96 -16.90 -13.51
N LYS A 861 -37.28 -16.66 -13.39
CA LYS A 861 -38.08 -15.77 -14.25
C LYS A 861 -39.06 -14.95 -13.36
N PRO A 862 -39.60 -13.79 -13.82
CA PRO A 862 -38.96 -12.58 -14.29
C PRO A 862 -39.13 -11.41 -13.27
N GLY A 863 -38.05 -10.67 -12.96
CA GLY A 863 -38.10 -9.39 -12.22
C GLY A 863 -37.14 -9.29 -11.01
N ARG A 864 -36.12 -8.41 -11.12
CA ARG A 864 -34.90 -8.22 -10.26
C ARG A 864 -35.21 -8.01 -8.78
N THR A 865 -34.37 -8.49 -7.85
CA THR A 865 -33.01 -7.94 -7.58
C THR A 865 -31.97 -8.98 -7.09
N ALA A 866 -30.79 -9.00 -7.72
CA ALA A 866 -29.51 -9.45 -7.15
C ALA A 866 -28.38 -8.47 -7.55
N LEU A 867 -27.48 -8.15 -6.61
CA LEU A 867 -26.51 -7.04 -6.63
C LEU A 867 -25.20 -7.38 -7.38
N SER A 868 -24.60 -6.37 -8.04
CA SER A 868 -23.27 -6.42 -8.69
C SER A 868 -22.13 -6.65 -7.68
N ALA A 869 -21.11 -7.43 -8.03
CA ALA A 869 -19.88 -7.59 -7.25
C ALA A 869 -18.83 -6.47 -7.49
N VAL A 870 -19.12 -5.47 -8.33
CA VAL A 870 -18.22 -4.32 -8.55
C VAL A 870 -18.99 -2.99 -8.36
N PRO A 871 -18.58 -2.14 -7.41
CA PRO A 871 -19.13 -0.80 -7.25
C PRO A 871 -18.71 0.10 -8.41
N VAL A 872 -19.64 0.92 -8.93
CA VAL A 872 -19.30 2.01 -9.86
C VAL A 872 -19.55 3.34 -9.16
N THR A 873 -18.54 4.20 -9.19
CA THR A 873 -18.61 5.55 -8.62
C THR A 873 -19.41 6.45 -9.55
N GLY A 874 -20.54 6.97 -9.08
CA GLY A 874 -21.30 7.98 -9.79
C GLY A 874 -20.55 9.31 -9.88
N ALA A 875 -21.00 10.21 -10.76
CA ALA A 875 -20.36 11.51 -11.03
C ALA A 875 -20.25 12.45 -9.81
N ASN A 876 -20.90 12.11 -8.68
CA ASN A 876 -20.84 12.81 -7.40
C ASN A 876 -19.92 12.13 -6.36
N GLY A 877 -19.14 11.12 -6.76
CA GLY A 877 -18.20 10.42 -5.88
C GLY A 877 -18.82 9.37 -4.96
N GLN A 878 -20.14 9.15 -5.02
CA GLN A 878 -20.79 8.08 -4.27
C GLN A 878 -20.79 6.76 -5.05
N THR A 879 -20.53 5.67 -4.34
CA THR A 879 -20.77 4.32 -4.84
C THR A 879 -22.27 4.06 -4.77
N VAL A 880 -22.93 3.96 -5.93
CA VAL A 880 -24.38 3.71 -5.97
C VAL A 880 -24.64 2.36 -6.62
N TYR A 881 -25.36 1.48 -5.92
CA TYR A 881 -25.98 0.31 -6.52
C TYR A 881 -27.32 0.75 -7.11
N ASP A 882 -27.35 1.02 -8.42
CA ASP A 882 -28.56 1.49 -9.09
C ASP A 882 -29.55 0.32 -9.31
N ALA A 883 -30.62 0.30 -8.52
CA ALA A 883 -31.66 -0.73 -8.51
C ALA A 883 -32.75 -0.54 -9.60
N THR A 884 -32.57 0.33 -10.60
CA THR A 884 -33.66 0.68 -11.54
C THR A 884 -33.67 -0.01 -12.90
N ARG A 885 -32.78 -0.96 -13.19
CA ARG A 885 -32.75 -1.65 -14.50
C ARG A 885 -33.42 -3.02 -14.45
N ARG A 886 -34.68 -3.16 -14.93
CA ARG A 886 -35.48 -4.40 -15.04
C ARG A 886 -34.71 -5.61 -15.64
N LEU A 887 -34.84 -6.81 -15.03
CA LEU A 887 -34.41 -8.13 -15.57
C LEU A 887 -35.31 -8.46 -16.77
N THR A 888 -34.75 -8.46 -17.97
CA THR A 888 -35.33 -9.18 -19.10
C THR A 888 -34.38 -10.21 -19.71
N GLU A 889 -33.17 -10.37 -19.19
CA GLU A 889 -32.17 -11.29 -19.75
C GLU A 889 -31.45 -11.99 -18.61
N ALA A 890 -31.69 -13.29 -18.46
CA ALA A 890 -30.77 -14.17 -17.78
C ALA A 890 -29.57 -14.34 -18.71
N ALA A 891 -28.41 -13.79 -18.33
CA ALA A 891 -27.16 -14.16 -18.94
C ALA A 891 -26.92 -15.64 -18.62
N GLY A 892 -26.61 -16.40 -19.65
CA GLY A 892 -26.18 -17.76 -19.46
C GLY A 892 -24.85 -17.90 -18.68
N PRO A 893 -24.51 -19.11 -18.15
CA PRO A 893 -23.16 -19.43 -17.68
C PRO A 893 -21.99 -19.10 -18.63
N ALA A 894 -21.23 -18.05 -18.33
CA ALA A 894 -19.93 -17.78 -18.96
C ALA A 894 -19.00 -19.03 -18.97
N PRO A 895 -18.18 -19.23 -20.03
CA PRO A 895 -17.45 -20.48 -20.29
C PRO A 895 -16.45 -20.84 -19.18
N GLY A 896 -16.40 -22.13 -18.81
CA GLY A 896 -15.55 -22.66 -17.75
C GLY A 896 -14.38 -23.56 -18.18
N PRO A 897 -13.48 -24.01 -17.26
CA PRO A 897 -12.29 -24.75 -17.63
C PRO A 897 -12.65 -26.16 -18.08
N ALA A 898 -12.04 -26.56 -19.18
CA ALA A 898 -12.32 -27.81 -19.85
C ALA A 898 -11.73 -29.04 -19.15
N TRP A 899 -12.46 -30.17 -19.17
CA TRP A 899 -11.92 -31.52 -18.97
C TRP A 899 -10.90 -31.79 -20.08
N LYS A 900 -9.63 -31.49 -19.80
CA LYS A 900 -8.52 -31.68 -20.73
C LYS A 900 -8.23 -33.16 -20.97
N ASN A 901 -7.95 -33.53 -22.23
CA ASN A 901 -7.70 -34.91 -22.66
C ASN A 901 -8.77 -35.90 -22.16
N ALA A 902 -10.04 -35.52 -22.31
CA ALA A 902 -11.17 -36.33 -21.91
C ALA A 902 -11.10 -37.73 -22.53
N PHE A 903 -11.47 -38.73 -21.73
CA PHE A 903 -11.34 -40.14 -22.06
C PHE A 903 -9.90 -40.64 -22.33
N GLY A 904 -8.87 -39.87 -21.98
CA GLY A 904 -7.47 -40.22 -22.23
C GLY A 904 -7.00 -39.97 -23.66
N ILE A 905 -7.75 -39.18 -24.45
CA ILE A 905 -7.42 -38.84 -25.83
C ILE A 905 -6.72 -37.46 -25.83
N ASP A 906 -5.45 -37.43 -26.21
CA ASP A 906 -4.67 -36.18 -26.26
C ASP A 906 -5.26 -35.21 -27.28
N GLY A 907 -5.56 -33.98 -26.83
CA GLY A 907 -6.16 -32.94 -27.67
C GLY A 907 -7.68 -32.99 -27.77
N PHE A 908 -8.37 -33.91 -27.07
CA PHE A 908 -9.83 -33.93 -26.98
C PHE A 908 -10.27 -33.40 -25.61
N ASP A 909 -10.77 -32.16 -25.54
CA ASP A 909 -11.20 -31.52 -24.30
C ASP A 909 -12.73 -31.37 -24.24
N ILE A 910 -13.38 -31.62 -23.10
CA ILE A 910 -14.81 -31.27 -22.90
C ILE A 910 -14.88 -29.98 -22.09
N GLU A 911 -15.30 -28.89 -22.71
CA GLU A 911 -15.35 -27.56 -22.07
C GLU A 911 -16.62 -27.37 -21.21
N ALA A 912 -17.76 -27.88 -21.65
CA ALA A 912 -19.02 -27.87 -20.88
C ALA A 912 -19.96 -29.01 -21.28
N PHE A 913 -20.77 -29.50 -20.32
CA PHE A 913 -21.93 -30.38 -20.57
C PHE A 913 -23.05 -30.06 -19.59
N TRP A 914 -24.27 -29.87 -20.08
CA TRP A 914 -25.44 -29.56 -19.26
C TRP A 914 -26.71 -30.25 -19.79
N ALA A 915 -27.62 -30.58 -18.87
CA ALA A 915 -28.95 -31.09 -19.16
C ALA A 915 -29.98 -30.46 -18.21
N GLN A 916 -31.16 -30.17 -18.73
CA GLN A 916 -32.25 -29.50 -18.02
C GLN A 916 -33.58 -30.20 -18.34
N ILE A 917 -34.39 -30.41 -17.29
CA ILE A 917 -35.79 -30.82 -17.42
C ILE A 917 -36.65 -29.78 -16.70
N GLY A 918 -37.60 -29.18 -17.41
CA GLY A 918 -38.50 -28.17 -16.85
C GLY A 918 -39.95 -28.43 -17.23
N GLY A 919 -40.90 -28.22 -16.32
CA GLY A 919 -42.33 -28.27 -16.61
C GLY A 919 -42.98 -26.91 -16.41
N GLY A 920 -43.82 -26.47 -17.36
CA GLY A 920 -44.54 -25.20 -17.30
C GLY A 920 -45.86 -25.23 -18.07
N THR A 921 -46.45 -24.06 -18.33
CA THR A 921 -47.74 -23.94 -19.05
C THR A 921 -47.71 -24.41 -20.51
N SER A 922 -46.52 -24.67 -21.06
CA SER A 922 -46.28 -25.18 -22.42
C SER A 922 -45.77 -26.63 -22.44
N GLY A 923 -46.02 -27.38 -21.36
CA GLY A 923 -45.66 -28.80 -21.25
C GLY A 923 -44.26 -29.04 -20.68
N LEU A 924 -43.78 -30.28 -20.84
CA LEU A 924 -42.44 -30.71 -20.43
C LEU A 924 -41.40 -30.21 -21.43
N THR A 925 -40.32 -29.61 -20.96
CA THR A 925 -39.19 -29.13 -21.76
C THR A 925 -37.92 -29.89 -21.38
N LEU A 926 -37.11 -30.22 -22.39
CA LEU A 926 -35.79 -30.82 -22.26
C LEU A 926 -34.78 -29.91 -22.96
N GLY A 927 -33.75 -29.52 -22.22
CA GLY A 927 -32.59 -28.84 -22.79
C GLY A 927 -31.34 -29.68 -22.55
N MET A 928 -30.45 -29.73 -23.53
CA MET A 928 -29.10 -30.23 -23.34
C MET A 928 -28.14 -29.44 -24.21
N GLY A 929 -26.91 -29.31 -23.76
CA GLY A 929 -25.88 -28.69 -24.57
C GLY A 929 -24.51 -28.85 -23.96
N GLY A 930 -23.52 -28.33 -24.67
CA GLY A 930 -22.14 -28.44 -24.27
C GLY A 930 -21.19 -27.94 -25.34
N SER A 931 -19.92 -27.86 -24.96
CA SER A 931 -18.84 -27.52 -25.85
C SER A 931 -17.67 -28.46 -25.65
N ILE A 932 -17.00 -28.80 -26.75
CA ILE A 932 -15.82 -29.66 -26.79
C ILE A 932 -14.75 -29.01 -27.65
N ARG A 933 -13.49 -29.29 -27.38
CA ARG A 933 -12.35 -28.87 -28.20
C ARG A 933 -11.62 -30.09 -28.72
N VAL A 934 -11.36 -30.16 -30.02
CA VAL A 934 -10.69 -31.28 -30.69
C VAL A 934 -9.50 -30.72 -31.46
N GLY A 935 -8.30 -30.84 -30.89
CA GLY A 935 -7.09 -30.16 -31.38
C GLY A 935 -7.25 -28.65 -31.31
N ASP A 936 -7.18 -28.00 -32.47
CA ASP A 936 -7.39 -26.55 -32.64
C ASP A 936 -8.85 -26.18 -32.98
N ALA A 937 -9.75 -27.16 -33.09
CA ALA A 937 -11.17 -26.94 -33.36
C ALA A 937 -12.00 -26.86 -32.07
N GLY A 938 -12.85 -25.84 -31.93
CA GLY A 938 -13.87 -25.76 -30.89
C GLY A 938 -15.25 -26.07 -31.48
N LEU A 939 -16.01 -26.96 -30.84
CA LEU A 939 -17.37 -27.35 -31.22
C LEU A 939 -18.33 -27.08 -30.07
N GLU A 940 -19.39 -26.35 -30.35
CA GLU A 940 -20.49 -26.06 -29.41
C GLU A 940 -21.80 -26.60 -29.98
N LEU A 941 -22.59 -27.23 -29.12
CA LEU A 941 -23.92 -27.73 -29.45
C LEU A 941 -24.89 -27.38 -28.32
N ASP A 942 -25.96 -26.67 -28.63
CA ASP A 942 -27.08 -26.41 -27.73
C ASP A 942 -28.39 -26.85 -28.38
N ILE A 943 -29.17 -27.67 -27.66
CA ILE A 943 -30.48 -28.17 -28.10
C ILE A 943 -31.47 -27.93 -26.97
N ILE A 944 -32.51 -27.13 -27.23
CA ILE A 944 -33.62 -26.94 -26.30
C ILE A 944 -34.90 -27.29 -27.02
N GLY A 945 -35.75 -28.06 -26.36
CA GLY A 945 -37.01 -28.50 -26.88
C GLY A 945 -38.00 -28.84 -25.78
N GLY A 946 -39.14 -29.36 -26.19
CA GLY A 946 -40.15 -29.85 -25.28
C GLY A 946 -41.12 -30.80 -25.96
N PHE A 947 -42.16 -31.15 -25.24
CA PHE A 947 -43.20 -32.07 -25.68
C PHE A 947 -44.54 -31.38 -25.50
N GLU A 948 -45.19 -30.96 -26.61
CA GLU A 948 -46.65 -30.83 -26.68
C GLU A 948 -47.16 -30.37 -28.06
N PRO A 949 -48.13 -31.09 -28.69
CA PRO A 949 -48.45 -32.52 -28.49
C PRO A 949 -47.38 -33.48 -29.04
N GLU A 950 -46.40 -32.95 -29.80
CA GLU A 950 -45.26 -33.69 -30.37
C GLU A 950 -43.95 -33.11 -29.82
N PRO A 951 -42.81 -33.84 -29.91
CA PRO A 951 -41.50 -33.29 -29.59
C PRO A 951 -41.19 -32.11 -30.51
N PHE A 952 -40.85 -30.97 -29.95
CA PHE A 952 -40.43 -29.78 -30.70
C PHE A 952 -39.07 -29.29 -30.22
N VAL A 953 -38.32 -28.65 -31.11
CA VAL A 953 -37.05 -27.98 -30.80
C VAL A 953 -37.29 -26.47 -30.87
N THR A 954 -37.06 -25.78 -29.76
CA THR A 954 -37.12 -24.32 -29.68
C THR A 954 -35.81 -23.65 -30.02
N VAL A 955 -34.70 -24.34 -29.77
CA VAL A 955 -33.35 -23.87 -30.03
C VAL A 955 -32.50 -25.02 -30.55
N PHE A 956 -31.82 -24.80 -31.66
CA PHE A 956 -30.73 -25.64 -32.14
C PHE A 956 -29.57 -24.73 -32.51
N ARG A 957 -28.46 -24.77 -31.78
CA ARG A 957 -27.23 -24.05 -32.09
C ARG A 957 -26.10 -25.04 -32.25
N PHE A 958 -25.43 -24.97 -33.38
CA PHE A 958 -24.20 -25.67 -33.68
C PHE A 958 -23.18 -24.61 -34.08
N SER A 959 -22.01 -24.63 -33.46
CA SER A 959 -20.92 -23.73 -33.81
C SER A 959 -19.62 -24.53 -33.85
N LEU A 960 -18.89 -24.42 -34.95
CA LEU A 960 -17.55 -24.96 -35.12
C LEU A 960 -16.63 -23.79 -35.45
N THR A 961 -15.67 -23.56 -34.58
CA THR A 961 -14.71 -22.46 -34.68
C THR A 961 -13.29 -23.01 -34.53
N THR A 962 -12.30 -22.20 -34.88
CA THR A 962 -10.89 -22.57 -34.80
C THR A 962 -10.12 -21.57 -33.94
N ALA A 963 -9.07 -22.03 -33.28
CA ALA A 963 -8.21 -21.17 -32.46
C ALA A 963 -7.49 -20.08 -33.30
N ASP A 964 -7.18 -20.39 -34.56
CA ASP A 964 -6.57 -19.48 -35.53
C ASP A 964 -7.46 -19.39 -36.78
N LYS A 965 -8.27 -18.33 -36.84
CA LYS A 965 -9.24 -18.11 -37.94
C LYS A 965 -8.57 -17.98 -39.31
N ASP A 966 -7.31 -17.55 -39.38
CA ASP A 966 -6.61 -17.38 -40.65
C ASP A 966 -6.06 -18.71 -41.18
N LYS A 967 -5.72 -19.65 -40.30
CA LYS A 967 -5.22 -20.98 -40.69
C LYS A 967 -6.33 -22.01 -40.87
N GLY A 968 -7.39 -21.93 -40.06
CA GLY A 968 -8.43 -22.95 -40.00
C GLY A 968 -7.91 -24.31 -39.51
N VAL A 969 -8.76 -25.33 -39.59
CA VAL A 969 -8.45 -26.72 -39.24
C VAL A 969 -8.97 -27.66 -40.32
N SER A 970 -8.14 -28.62 -40.77
CA SER A 970 -8.61 -29.57 -41.78
C SER A 970 -9.51 -30.64 -41.15
N LEU A 971 -10.49 -31.14 -41.91
CA LEU A 971 -11.32 -32.27 -41.46
C LEU A 971 -10.47 -33.51 -41.13
N TRP A 972 -9.34 -33.68 -41.82
CA TRP A 972 -8.37 -34.73 -41.53
C TRP A 972 -7.76 -34.59 -40.13
N ASP A 973 -7.38 -33.38 -39.72
CA ASP A 973 -6.73 -33.14 -38.44
C ASP A 973 -7.70 -33.33 -37.26
N ILE A 974 -8.96 -32.92 -37.42
CA ILE A 974 -10.02 -33.20 -36.42
C ILE A 974 -10.19 -34.71 -36.23
N LEU A 975 -10.31 -35.47 -37.33
CA LEU A 975 -10.42 -36.93 -37.28
C LEU A 975 -9.18 -37.57 -36.65
N GLY A 976 -8.00 -37.05 -36.98
CA GLY A 976 -6.69 -37.53 -36.53
C GLY A 976 -6.50 -37.54 -35.01
N ILE A 977 -7.21 -36.69 -34.27
CA ILE A 977 -7.20 -36.67 -32.81
C ILE A 977 -7.90 -37.92 -32.22
N VAL A 978 -9.00 -38.35 -32.84
CA VAL A 978 -9.81 -39.46 -32.33
C VAL A 978 -9.34 -40.80 -32.91
N VAL A 979 -8.92 -40.81 -34.18
CA VAL A 979 -8.52 -42.02 -34.90
C VAL A 979 -7.54 -41.69 -36.03
N SER A 980 -6.55 -42.55 -36.28
CA SER A 980 -5.67 -42.41 -37.46
C SER A 980 -6.47 -42.68 -38.76
N PRO A 981 -6.73 -41.67 -39.61
CA PRO A 981 -7.60 -41.85 -40.78
C PRO A 981 -6.86 -42.65 -41.87
N PRO A 982 -7.55 -43.51 -42.64
CA PRO A 982 -6.96 -44.25 -43.75
C PRO A 982 -6.60 -43.32 -44.92
N SER A 983 -5.62 -43.73 -45.74
CA SER A 983 -5.07 -42.90 -46.82
C SER A 983 -6.08 -42.46 -47.89
N GLU A 984 -7.15 -43.22 -48.06
CA GLU A 984 -8.26 -42.97 -48.98
C GLU A 984 -9.02 -41.68 -48.61
N LEU A 985 -8.97 -41.26 -47.33
CA LEU A 985 -9.55 -40.01 -46.86
C LEU A 985 -8.58 -38.83 -46.95
N ALA A 986 -7.41 -38.97 -47.59
CA ALA A 986 -6.42 -37.89 -47.66
C ALA A 986 -6.95 -36.61 -48.33
N PHE A 987 -8.02 -36.70 -49.13
CA PHE A 987 -8.69 -35.52 -49.70
C PHE A 987 -9.30 -34.61 -48.63
N LEU A 988 -9.62 -35.11 -47.42
CA LEU A 988 -10.12 -34.31 -46.29
C LEU A 988 -9.10 -33.26 -45.82
N LYS A 989 -7.81 -33.44 -46.10
CA LYS A 989 -6.77 -32.42 -45.84
C LYS A 989 -7.00 -31.14 -46.65
N LYS A 990 -7.73 -31.25 -47.76
CA LYS A 990 -8.04 -30.13 -48.65
C LYS A 990 -9.36 -29.45 -48.31
N ILE A 991 -10.05 -29.90 -47.24
CA ILE A 991 -11.26 -29.27 -46.72
C ILE A 991 -10.90 -28.65 -45.37
N VAL A 992 -10.67 -27.33 -45.36
CA VAL A 992 -10.23 -26.59 -44.17
C VAL A 992 -11.37 -25.70 -43.69
N LEU A 993 -11.76 -25.88 -42.43
CA LEU A 993 -12.82 -25.14 -41.78
C LEU A 993 -12.20 -23.96 -41.02
N HIS A 994 -12.62 -22.74 -41.31
CA HIS A 994 -12.24 -21.56 -40.54
C HIS A 994 -13.33 -21.22 -39.52
N GLU A 995 -14.58 -21.23 -39.96
CA GLU A 995 -15.78 -20.98 -39.16
C GLU A 995 -16.99 -21.70 -39.79
N LEU A 996 -17.84 -22.35 -39.00
CA LEU A 996 -19.10 -22.93 -39.44
C LEU A 996 -20.14 -22.88 -38.33
N MET A 997 -21.25 -22.19 -38.54
CA MET A 997 -22.25 -21.95 -37.51
C MET A 997 -23.66 -22.08 -38.07
N PHE A 998 -24.53 -22.73 -37.32
CA PHE A 998 -25.96 -22.84 -37.59
C PHE A 998 -26.73 -22.60 -36.29
N CYS A 999 -27.70 -21.69 -36.29
CA CYS A 999 -28.55 -21.39 -35.16
C CYS A 999 -30.00 -21.25 -35.61
N ALA A 1000 -30.91 -22.04 -35.06
CA ALA A 1000 -32.34 -21.95 -35.28
C ALA A 1000 -33.03 -21.71 -33.94
N VAL A 1001 -33.75 -20.59 -33.84
CA VAL A 1001 -34.47 -20.17 -32.64
C VAL A 1001 -35.93 -19.91 -33.01
N THR A 1002 -36.82 -20.78 -32.54
CA THR A 1002 -38.27 -20.61 -32.74
C THR A 1002 -38.94 -19.90 -31.57
N ALA A 1003 -38.23 -19.72 -30.45
CA ALA A 1003 -38.71 -19.02 -29.25
C ALA A 1003 -39.07 -17.55 -29.55
N VAL A 1004 -40.27 -17.14 -29.15
CA VAL A 1004 -40.76 -15.76 -29.30
C VAL A 1004 -39.94 -14.84 -28.40
N GLY A 1005 -39.32 -13.81 -28.99
CA GLY A 1005 -38.40 -12.90 -28.30
C GLY A 1005 -36.93 -13.34 -28.32
N GLY A 1006 -36.59 -14.39 -29.08
CA GLY A 1006 -35.23 -14.90 -29.21
C GLY A 1006 -34.82 -15.85 -28.08
N TRP A 1007 -33.54 -16.19 -28.07
CA TRP A 1007 -32.91 -17.05 -27.08
C TRP A 1007 -31.55 -16.49 -26.71
N THR A 1008 -31.32 -16.24 -25.42
CA THR A 1008 -29.98 -15.95 -24.93
C THR A 1008 -29.31 -17.25 -24.53
N SER A 1009 -28.17 -17.53 -25.15
CA SER A 1009 -27.40 -18.73 -24.88
C SER A 1009 -26.97 -18.78 -23.43
N PRO A 1010 -26.70 -19.99 -22.93
CA PRO A 1010 -25.92 -20.20 -21.75
C PRO A 1010 -24.57 -19.46 -21.75
N LEU A 1011 -24.08 -18.77 -22.78
CA LEU A 1011 -22.82 -18.01 -22.71
C LEU A 1011 -23.05 -16.48 -22.74
N GLY A 1012 -24.31 -16.04 -22.67
CA GLY A 1012 -24.69 -14.62 -22.71
C GLY A 1012 -24.91 -14.05 -24.12
N GLU A 1013 -24.79 -14.87 -25.16
CA GLU A 1013 -25.05 -14.44 -26.55
C GLU A 1013 -26.55 -14.46 -26.83
N HIS A 1014 -27.13 -13.33 -27.24
CA HIS A 1014 -28.53 -13.28 -27.64
C HIS A 1014 -28.71 -13.61 -29.13
N TRP A 1015 -29.59 -14.56 -29.41
CA TRP A 1015 -29.99 -15.00 -30.74
C TRP A 1015 -31.45 -14.60 -30.98
N ASN A 1016 -31.67 -13.73 -31.96
CA ASN A 1016 -33.03 -13.34 -32.35
C ASN A 1016 -33.80 -14.56 -32.86
N GLN A 1017 -35.13 -14.50 -32.74
CA GLN A 1017 -36.01 -15.49 -33.35
C GLN A 1017 -35.76 -15.57 -34.86
N GLY A 1018 -35.49 -16.77 -35.37
CA GLY A 1018 -35.13 -16.98 -36.77
C GLY A 1018 -34.15 -18.13 -37.00
N TYR A 1019 -33.64 -18.20 -38.22
CA TYR A 1019 -32.52 -19.05 -38.62
C TYR A 1019 -31.32 -18.18 -38.96
N TYR A 1020 -30.13 -18.60 -38.53
CA TYR A 1020 -28.86 -17.99 -38.87
C TYR A 1020 -27.87 -19.09 -39.24
N GLY A 1021 -27.17 -18.93 -40.35
CA GLY A 1021 -26.13 -19.83 -40.83
C GLY A 1021 -24.97 -19.02 -41.36
N LYS A 1022 -23.74 -19.39 -41.01
CA LYS A 1022 -22.53 -18.72 -41.49
C LYS A 1022 -21.42 -19.74 -41.68
N GLY A 1023 -20.66 -19.60 -42.76
CA GLY A 1023 -19.51 -20.46 -43.02
C GLY A 1023 -18.38 -19.75 -43.75
N ASP A 1024 -17.16 -20.12 -43.39
CA ASP A 1024 -15.91 -19.77 -44.05
C ASP A 1024 -15.08 -21.06 -44.18
N ILE A 1025 -15.04 -21.62 -45.40
CA ILE A 1025 -14.54 -22.97 -45.67
C ILE A 1025 -13.69 -22.95 -46.93
N ASP A 1026 -12.46 -23.47 -46.83
CA ASP A 1026 -11.65 -23.76 -48.00
C ASP A 1026 -11.98 -25.15 -48.53
N PHE A 1027 -12.54 -25.20 -49.73
CA PHE A 1027 -12.71 -26.43 -50.49
C PHE A 1027 -11.65 -26.51 -51.58
N PHE A 1028 -10.72 -27.46 -51.45
CA PHE A 1028 -9.66 -27.70 -52.42
C PHE A 1028 -8.77 -26.47 -52.69
N GLY A 1029 -8.58 -25.62 -51.67
CA GLY A 1029 -7.80 -24.37 -51.77
C GLY A 1029 -8.59 -23.18 -52.31
N ASN A 1030 -9.90 -23.34 -52.55
CA ASN A 1030 -10.80 -22.27 -52.94
C ASN A 1030 -11.71 -21.91 -51.77
N ASN A 1031 -11.57 -20.68 -51.27
CA ASN A 1031 -12.30 -20.18 -50.11
C ASN A 1031 -13.76 -19.86 -50.47
N TRP A 1032 -14.70 -20.48 -49.75
CA TRP A 1032 -16.12 -20.25 -49.87
C TRP A 1032 -16.67 -19.63 -48.58
N ARG A 1033 -17.25 -18.44 -48.72
CA ARG A 1033 -17.90 -17.70 -47.63
C ARG A 1033 -19.38 -17.60 -47.89
N PHE A 1034 -20.18 -17.95 -46.90
CA PHE A 1034 -21.62 -17.78 -46.95
C PHE A 1034 -22.19 -17.30 -45.62
N GLU A 1035 -23.29 -16.56 -45.69
CA GLU A 1035 -24.07 -16.12 -44.53
C GLU A 1035 -25.54 -16.10 -44.92
N VAL A 1036 -26.41 -16.68 -44.09
CA VAL A 1036 -27.86 -16.75 -44.30
C VAL A 1036 -28.54 -16.42 -42.99
N GLY A 1037 -29.40 -15.41 -42.97
CA GLY A 1037 -30.25 -15.04 -41.85
C GLY A 1037 -31.71 -14.95 -42.29
N VAL A 1038 -32.62 -15.56 -41.56
CA VAL A 1038 -34.06 -15.48 -41.76
C VAL A 1038 -34.69 -15.12 -40.44
N GLY A 1039 -35.24 -13.92 -40.31
CA GLY A 1039 -35.85 -13.46 -39.06
C GLY A 1039 -37.04 -12.54 -39.28
N ASN A 1040 -37.52 -11.94 -38.20
CA ASN A 1040 -38.67 -11.01 -38.26
C ASN A 1040 -38.37 -9.77 -39.12
N ASP A 1041 -37.11 -9.34 -39.15
CA ASP A 1041 -36.64 -8.16 -39.88
C ASP A 1041 -36.47 -8.39 -41.40
N GLY A 1042 -36.39 -9.65 -41.85
CA GLY A 1042 -36.22 -10.02 -43.26
C GLY A 1042 -35.34 -11.27 -43.47
N ILE A 1043 -35.03 -11.53 -44.73
CA ILE A 1043 -34.07 -12.54 -45.23
C ILE A 1043 -32.79 -11.82 -45.64
N TYR A 1044 -31.66 -12.32 -45.16
CA TYR A 1044 -30.31 -12.02 -45.62
C TYR A 1044 -29.67 -13.30 -46.14
N ALA A 1045 -29.10 -13.32 -47.32
CA ALA A 1045 -28.35 -14.45 -47.84
C ALA A 1045 -27.22 -13.94 -48.72
N ASN A 1046 -25.97 -14.19 -48.34
CA ASN A 1046 -24.79 -13.81 -49.08
C ASN A 1046 -23.93 -15.05 -49.30
N SER A 1047 -23.40 -15.23 -50.50
CA SER A 1047 -22.47 -16.30 -50.85
C SER A 1047 -21.46 -15.79 -51.84
N ALA A 1048 -20.17 -16.02 -51.55
CA ALA A 1048 -19.07 -15.65 -52.41
C ALA A 1048 -17.99 -16.74 -52.40
N VAL A 1049 -17.48 -17.08 -53.58
CA VAL A 1049 -16.39 -18.02 -53.76
C VAL A 1049 -15.18 -17.26 -54.30
N ALA A 1050 -14.00 -17.47 -53.72
CA ALA A 1050 -12.83 -16.64 -53.96
C ALA A 1050 -12.28 -16.78 -55.39
N GLN A 1051 -12.30 -17.99 -55.94
CA GLN A 1051 -11.79 -18.31 -57.28
C GLN A 1051 -12.86 -19.02 -58.12
N PRO A 1052 -12.76 -18.99 -59.46
CA PRO A 1052 -13.60 -19.81 -60.34
C PRO A 1052 -13.57 -21.29 -59.93
N LEU A 1053 -14.74 -21.94 -59.95
CA LEU A 1053 -14.89 -23.37 -59.70
C LEU A 1053 -14.61 -24.12 -61.01
N THR A 1054 -13.48 -24.80 -61.09
CA THR A 1054 -13.08 -25.58 -62.28
C THR A 1054 -13.21 -27.08 -62.03
N ILE A 1055 -13.82 -27.81 -62.96
CA ILE A 1055 -13.85 -29.28 -62.96
C ILE A 1055 -13.05 -29.74 -64.19
N GLY A 1056 -11.75 -29.98 -64.00
CA GLY A 1056 -10.84 -30.22 -65.12
C GLY A 1056 -10.80 -29.04 -66.09
N ASP A 1057 -10.51 -29.32 -67.36
CA ASP A 1057 -10.36 -28.29 -68.41
C ASP A 1057 -11.65 -28.07 -69.23
N TRP A 1058 -12.78 -28.63 -68.79
CA TRP A 1058 -14.01 -28.63 -69.59
C TRP A 1058 -15.17 -27.85 -68.97
N PHE A 1059 -15.10 -27.49 -67.69
CA PHE A 1059 -16.16 -26.72 -67.02
C PHE A 1059 -15.59 -25.73 -66.01
N THR A 1060 -16.01 -24.47 -66.13
CA THR A 1060 -15.68 -23.39 -65.20
C THR A 1060 -16.97 -22.67 -64.79
N TYR A 1061 -17.15 -22.46 -63.48
CA TYR A 1061 -18.23 -21.63 -62.93
C TYR A 1061 -17.63 -20.48 -62.10
N SER A 1062 -17.78 -19.25 -62.61
CA SER A 1062 -17.22 -18.02 -62.04
C SER A 1062 -18.30 -16.98 -61.80
N ASN A 1063 -17.93 -15.77 -61.36
CA ASN A 1063 -18.76 -14.57 -61.52
C ASN A 1063 -18.78 -14.10 -62.98
N ALA A 1064 -19.60 -13.09 -63.30
CA ALA A 1064 -19.82 -12.62 -64.66
C ALA A 1064 -18.53 -12.18 -65.39
N ASP A 1065 -17.53 -11.64 -64.67
CA ASP A 1065 -16.25 -11.20 -65.23
C ASP A 1065 -15.18 -12.31 -65.35
N GLY A 1066 -15.43 -13.51 -64.79
CA GLY A 1066 -14.50 -14.63 -64.85
C GLY A 1066 -13.36 -14.61 -63.81
N THR A 1067 -13.27 -13.60 -62.95
CA THR A 1067 -12.12 -13.40 -62.05
C THR A 1067 -12.28 -14.06 -60.68
N LYS A 1068 -13.53 -14.27 -60.23
CA LYS A 1068 -13.87 -14.88 -58.94
C LYS A 1068 -14.85 -16.02 -59.15
N GLY A 1069 -15.18 -16.75 -58.09
CA GLY A 1069 -16.30 -17.68 -58.15
C GLY A 1069 -17.66 -16.96 -58.16
N PRO A 1070 -18.77 -17.70 -58.34
CA PRO A 1070 -20.11 -17.12 -58.40
C PRO A 1070 -20.47 -16.35 -57.12
N GLN A 1071 -21.32 -15.34 -57.27
CA GLN A 1071 -21.77 -14.48 -56.18
C GLN A 1071 -23.29 -14.36 -56.12
N TYR A 1072 -23.80 -14.36 -54.90
CA TYR A 1072 -25.21 -14.18 -54.59
C TYR A 1072 -25.37 -13.33 -53.34
N LEU A 1073 -26.26 -12.33 -53.40
CA LEU A 1073 -26.74 -11.55 -52.27
C LEU A 1073 -28.26 -11.42 -52.38
N LEU A 1074 -28.96 -11.59 -51.27
CA LEU A 1074 -30.34 -11.19 -51.06
C LEU A 1074 -30.42 -10.53 -49.68
N ASP A 1075 -30.73 -9.23 -49.61
CA ASP A 1075 -30.95 -8.52 -48.35
C ASP A 1075 -32.31 -7.83 -48.37
N THR A 1076 -33.24 -8.36 -47.58
CA THR A 1076 -34.59 -7.80 -47.43
C THR A 1076 -34.80 -7.21 -46.04
N ARG A 1077 -33.72 -7.06 -45.25
CA ARG A 1077 -33.80 -6.55 -43.88
C ARG A 1077 -34.21 -5.08 -43.88
N GLY A 1078 -35.02 -4.68 -42.90
CA GLY A 1078 -35.42 -3.28 -42.69
C GLY A 1078 -36.49 -2.76 -43.66
N ILE A 1079 -36.80 -3.48 -44.74
CA ILE A 1079 -37.81 -3.07 -45.74
C ILE A 1079 -39.17 -2.85 -45.09
N LYS A 1080 -39.60 -3.74 -44.19
CA LYS A 1080 -40.85 -3.58 -43.42
C LYS A 1080 -40.86 -2.35 -42.52
N GLY A 1081 -39.67 -1.92 -42.07
CA GLY A 1081 -39.47 -0.72 -41.25
C GLY A 1081 -39.27 0.56 -42.07
N GLY A 1082 -39.36 0.50 -43.40
CA GLY A 1082 -39.17 1.65 -44.29
C GLY A 1082 -37.71 1.96 -44.64
N HIS A 1083 -36.76 1.09 -44.30
CA HIS A 1083 -35.35 1.22 -44.67
C HIS A 1083 -35.01 0.25 -45.81
N LEU A 1084 -34.58 0.79 -46.95
CA LEU A 1084 -34.15 0.00 -48.12
C LEU A 1084 -32.62 -0.21 -48.07
N PRO A 1085 -32.13 -1.46 -48.13
CA PRO A 1085 -30.71 -1.77 -48.28
C PRO A 1085 -30.12 -1.21 -49.58
N GLU A 1086 -28.81 -0.95 -49.59
CA GLU A 1086 -28.06 -0.50 -50.78
C GLU A 1086 -28.23 -1.49 -51.94
N LYS A 1087 -28.09 -2.80 -51.66
CA LYS A 1087 -28.38 -3.90 -52.58
C LYS A 1087 -29.34 -4.89 -51.92
N ILE A 1088 -30.54 -5.00 -52.47
CA ILE A 1088 -31.57 -5.99 -52.11
C ILE A 1088 -31.29 -7.34 -52.76
N LEU A 1089 -30.84 -7.37 -54.02
CA LEU A 1089 -30.45 -8.60 -54.73
C LEU A 1089 -29.16 -8.33 -55.50
N TYR A 1090 -28.22 -9.26 -55.49
CA TYR A 1090 -27.09 -9.29 -56.41
C TYR A 1090 -26.84 -10.73 -56.84
N LEU A 1091 -26.73 -10.97 -58.14
CA LEU A 1091 -26.44 -12.27 -58.74
C LEU A 1091 -25.34 -12.05 -59.76
N SER A 1092 -24.24 -12.80 -59.67
CA SER A 1092 -23.18 -12.76 -60.66
C SER A 1092 -22.64 -14.15 -60.91
N GLY A 1093 -22.75 -14.62 -62.14
CA GLY A 1093 -22.38 -15.98 -62.51
C GLY A 1093 -21.97 -16.07 -63.97
N LYS A 1094 -20.95 -16.86 -64.29
CA LYS A 1094 -20.59 -17.26 -65.66
C LYS A 1094 -20.30 -18.75 -65.69
N ILE A 1095 -20.99 -19.46 -66.55
CA ILE A 1095 -20.71 -20.88 -66.85
C ILE A 1095 -19.95 -20.93 -68.16
N GLU A 1096 -18.84 -21.64 -68.19
CA GLU A 1096 -18.01 -21.86 -69.38
C GLU A 1096 -17.76 -23.36 -69.56
N LEU A 1097 -18.02 -23.85 -70.77
CA LEU A 1097 -17.89 -25.26 -71.16
C LEU A 1097 -16.95 -25.39 -72.35
N LEU A 1098 -15.87 -26.17 -72.19
CA LEU A 1098 -14.85 -26.46 -73.23
C LEU A 1098 -14.25 -25.21 -73.90
N ASP A 1099 -14.21 -24.07 -73.20
CA ASP A 1099 -13.84 -22.74 -73.73
C ASP A 1099 -14.62 -22.33 -75.00
N ALA A 1100 -15.71 -23.04 -75.31
CA ALA A 1100 -16.47 -22.92 -76.54
C ALA A 1100 -17.92 -22.52 -76.28
N VAL A 1101 -18.42 -22.60 -75.05
CA VAL A 1101 -19.75 -22.10 -74.69
C VAL A 1101 -19.64 -21.36 -73.38
N SER A 1102 -19.95 -20.08 -73.37
CA SER A 1102 -20.03 -19.28 -72.15
C SER A 1102 -21.37 -18.58 -72.02
N VAL A 1103 -21.92 -18.56 -70.81
CA VAL A 1103 -23.13 -17.79 -70.47
C VAL A 1103 -22.86 -17.08 -69.15
N ALA A 1104 -22.87 -15.75 -69.17
CA ALA A 1104 -22.69 -14.89 -68.00
C ALA A 1104 -23.99 -14.13 -67.68
N VAL A 1105 -24.32 -14.03 -66.40
CA VAL A 1105 -25.44 -13.26 -65.87
C VAL A 1105 -24.94 -12.36 -64.75
N GLU A 1106 -25.37 -11.11 -64.78
CA GLU A 1106 -25.21 -10.16 -63.69
C GLU A 1106 -26.56 -9.47 -63.45
N ALA A 1107 -27.06 -9.50 -62.22
CA ALA A 1107 -28.32 -8.86 -61.86
C ALA A 1107 -28.19 -8.19 -60.50
N GLU A 1108 -28.74 -6.99 -60.37
CA GLU A 1108 -28.73 -6.18 -59.17
C GLU A 1108 -30.10 -5.53 -58.94
N LEU A 1109 -30.55 -5.48 -57.69
CA LEU A 1109 -31.70 -4.70 -57.25
C LEU A 1109 -31.27 -3.97 -55.97
N GLY A 1110 -31.51 -2.66 -55.87
CA GLY A 1110 -31.04 -1.84 -54.76
C GLY A 1110 -31.89 -0.58 -54.53
N SER A 1111 -31.40 0.33 -53.69
CA SER A 1111 -32.08 1.62 -53.43
C SER A 1111 -32.18 2.49 -54.68
N GLU A 1112 -31.19 2.37 -55.57
CA GLU A 1112 -31.10 3.15 -56.81
C GLU A 1112 -31.93 2.55 -57.96
N GLY A 1113 -32.39 1.30 -57.82
CA GLY A 1113 -33.26 0.62 -58.79
C GLY A 1113 -32.82 -0.81 -59.15
N PHE A 1114 -32.97 -1.21 -60.41
CA PHE A 1114 -32.72 -2.58 -60.90
C PHE A 1114 -31.74 -2.57 -62.06
N ALA A 1115 -30.85 -3.55 -62.15
CA ALA A 1115 -29.97 -3.78 -63.29
C ALA A 1115 -29.90 -5.29 -63.60
N PHE A 1116 -29.80 -5.65 -64.88
CA PHE A 1116 -29.68 -7.02 -65.34
C PHE A 1116 -28.85 -7.03 -66.62
N THR A 1117 -27.97 -8.00 -66.78
CA THR A 1117 -27.18 -8.25 -67.98
C THR A 1117 -27.02 -9.77 -68.15
N LEU A 1118 -27.31 -10.28 -69.33
CA LEU A 1118 -27.11 -11.67 -69.74
C LEU A 1118 -26.26 -11.67 -71.00
N LYS A 1119 -25.11 -12.33 -70.98
CA LYS A 1119 -24.21 -12.52 -72.12
C LYS A 1119 -24.13 -14.00 -72.43
N ALA A 1120 -24.22 -14.37 -73.69
CA ALA A 1120 -23.93 -15.72 -74.15
C ALA A 1120 -22.96 -15.66 -75.33
N ASP A 1121 -22.00 -16.56 -75.36
CA ASP A 1121 -21.03 -16.73 -76.45
C ASP A 1121 -20.88 -18.23 -76.73
N ILE A 1122 -21.24 -18.66 -77.93
CA ILE A 1122 -21.06 -20.02 -78.43
C ILE A 1122 -19.97 -19.98 -79.49
N ALA A 1123 -18.75 -20.32 -79.07
CA ALA A 1123 -17.55 -20.53 -79.87
C ALA A 1123 -17.16 -19.31 -80.71
N HIS A 1124 -17.51 -18.10 -80.26
CA HIS A 1124 -17.46 -16.85 -81.01
C HIS A 1124 -18.31 -16.84 -82.29
N ILE A 1125 -19.08 -17.89 -82.52
CA ILE A 1125 -20.01 -18.03 -83.64
C ILE A 1125 -21.33 -17.35 -83.31
N LEU A 1126 -21.84 -17.48 -82.08
CA LEU A 1126 -23.07 -16.82 -81.67
C LEU A 1126 -22.84 -16.07 -80.36
N THR A 1127 -22.81 -14.75 -80.43
CA THR A 1127 -22.76 -13.85 -79.28
C THR A 1127 -24.14 -13.22 -79.06
N SER A 1128 -24.63 -13.15 -77.84
CA SER A 1128 -25.83 -12.36 -77.52
C SER A 1128 -25.66 -11.65 -76.20
N GLU A 1129 -26.11 -10.40 -76.11
CA GLU A 1129 -26.11 -9.61 -74.89
C GLU A 1129 -27.48 -8.99 -74.68
N VAL A 1130 -28.08 -9.20 -73.51
CA VAL A 1130 -29.34 -8.58 -73.09
C VAL A 1130 -29.08 -7.82 -71.81
N SER A 1131 -29.33 -6.51 -71.78
CA SER A 1131 -29.19 -5.67 -70.59
C SER A 1131 -30.46 -4.87 -70.30
N CYS A 1132 -30.73 -4.59 -69.03
CA CYS A 1132 -31.88 -3.82 -68.58
C CYS A 1132 -31.54 -3.13 -67.27
N THR A 1133 -31.63 -1.80 -67.23
CA THR A 1133 -31.43 -0.98 -66.03
C THR A 1133 -32.63 -0.07 -65.80
N LEU A 1134 -33.14 0.00 -64.58
CA LEU A 1134 -34.16 0.94 -64.13
C LEU A 1134 -33.57 1.74 -63.00
N ASP A 1135 -33.38 3.04 -63.18
CA ASP A 1135 -32.76 3.96 -62.22
C ASP A 1135 -33.78 5.01 -61.78
N THR A 1136 -33.84 5.28 -60.46
CA THR A 1136 -34.74 6.29 -59.86
C THR A 1136 -34.55 7.71 -60.41
N GLY A 1137 -33.41 8.04 -61.02
CA GLY A 1137 -33.15 9.32 -61.70
C GLY A 1137 -33.24 9.29 -63.23
N ASN A 1138 -32.91 8.17 -63.87
CA ASN A 1138 -32.73 8.08 -65.33
C ASN A 1138 -33.80 7.24 -66.07
N GLY A 1139 -34.72 6.60 -65.35
CA GLY A 1139 -35.80 5.80 -65.91
C GLY A 1139 -35.36 4.39 -66.36
N LEU A 1140 -36.10 3.76 -67.28
CA LEU A 1140 -35.82 2.41 -67.79
C LEU A 1140 -34.92 2.50 -69.03
N HIS A 1141 -33.86 1.71 -69.08
CA HIS A 1141 -33.03 1.47 -70.26
C HIS A 1141 -32.92 -0.04 -70.47
N ALA A 1142 -33.27 -0.55 -71.64
CA ALA A 1142 -33.22 -1.98 -71.94
C ALA A 1142 -32.66 -2.19 -73.34
N ALA A 1143 -31.60 -3.00 -73.45
CA ALA A 1143 -30.97 -3.32 -74.72
C ALA A 1143 -30.89 -4.83 -74.91
N ALA A 1144 -30.96 -5.29 -76.16
CA ALA A 1144 -30.61 -6.65 -76.53
C ALA A 1144 -29.84 -6.61 -77.85
N SER A 1145 -28.85 -7.48 -77.99
CA SER A 1145 -28.10 -7.68 -79.22
C SER A 1145 -27.81 -9.16 -79.41
N VAL A 1146 -27.77 -9.60 -80.65
CA VAL A 1146 -27.35 -10.92 -81.09
C VAL A 1146 -26.42 -10.72 -82.28
N GLY A 1147 -25.37 -11.52 -82.35
CA GLY A 1147 -24.38 -11.55 -83.40
C GLY A 1147 -24.09 -13.00 -83.75
N LEU A 1148 -24.23 -13.37 -85.01
CA LEU A 1148 -23.79 -14.61 -85.60
C LEU A 1148 -22.52 -14.29 -86.41
N ASP A 1149 -21.45 -15.05 -86.27
CA ASP A 1149 -20.25 -15.04 -87.12
C ASP A 1149 -19.85 -16.49 -87.40
N PHE A 1150 -20.56 -17.11 -88.34
CA PHE A 1150 -20.24 -18.45 -88.80
C PHE A 1150 -19.46 -18.35 -90.10
N SER A 1151 -18.24 -18.88 -90.17
CA SER A 1151 -17.50 -18.96 -91.43
C SER A 1151 -16.74 -20.28 -91.56
N VAL A 1152 -16.81 -20.88 -92.74
CA VAL A 1152 -16.05 -22.07 -93.13
C VAL A 1152 -15.04 -21.63 -94.18
N ASP A 1153 -13.80 -21.40 -93.76
CA ASP A 1153 -12.72 -21.01 -94.66
C ASP A 1153 -11.99 -22.24 -95.20
N LEU A 1154 -11.86 -22.31 -96.52
CA LEU A 1154 -11.04 -23.33 -97.18
C LEU A 1154 -9.63 -22.80 -97.41
N PRO A 1155 -8.59 -23.55 -97.00
CA PRO A 1155 -7.23 -23.22 -97.40
C PRO A 1155 -7.07 -23.34 -98.93
N ARG A 1156 -6.21 -22.52 -99.53
CA ARG A 1156 -5.97 -22.56 -100.98
C ARG A 1156 -5.49 -23.95 -101.42
N GLY A 1157 -6.15 -24.53 -102.43
CA GLY A 1157 -5.75 -25.80 -103.05
C GLY A 1157 -6.54 -27.03 -102.62
N VAL A 1158 -7.64 -26.89 -101.87
CA VAL A 1158 -8.53 -28.01 -101.52
C VAL A 1158 -9.31 -28.50 -102.76
N LEU A 1159 -9.27 -29.81 -102.99
CA LEU A 1159 -10.03 -30.51 -104.04
C LEU A 1159 -11.30 -31.13 -103.43
N LEU A 1160 -12.48 -30.61 -103.77
CA LEU A 1160 -13.77 -31.17 -103.37
C LEU A 1160 -14.36 -31.91 -104.58
N GLY A 1161 -14.45 -33.24 -104.50
CA GLY A 1161 -14.90 -34.08 -105.62
C GLY A 1161 -13.97 -34.05 -106.85
N GLY A 1162 -12.70 -33.65 -106.70
CA GLY A 1162 -11.72 -33.53 -107.78
C GLY A 1162 -11.67 -32.15 -108.45
N ILE A 1163 -12.49 -31.20 -107.99
CA ILE A 1163 -12.51 -29.82 -108.51
C ILE A 1163 -11.72 -28.90 -107.55
N PRO A 1164 -10.71 -28.15 -108.04
CA PRO A 1164 -9.94 -27.24 -107.21
C PRO A 1164 -10.79 -26.02 -106.87
N ILE A 1165 -11.07 -25.82 -105.57
CA ILE A 1165 -11.76 -24.62 -105.10
C ILE A 1165 -10.71 -23.54 -104.77
N PRO A 1166 -10.87 -22.29 -105.26
CA PRO A 1166 -10.03 -21.17 -104.83
C PRO A 1166 -10.20 -20.98 -103.32
N GLY A 1167 -9.10 -20.97 -102.57
CA GLY A 1167 -9.17 -20.80 -101.11
C GLY A 1167 -9.79 -19.45 -100.73
N GLY A 1168 -10.58 -19.46 -99.66
CA GLY A 1168 -11.46 -18.37 -99.23
C GLY A 1168 -12.64 -18.92 -98.42
N THR A 1169 -13.57 -18.05 -98.01
CA THR A 1169 -14.76 -18.45 -97.24
C THR A 1169 -15.72 -19.25 -98.11
N LEU A 1170 -15.77 -20.57 -97.92
CA LEU A 1170 -16.67 -21.46 -98.67
C LEU A 1170 -18.12 -21.11 -98.40
N VAL A 1171 -18.48 -20.95 -97.13
CA VAL A 1171 -19.79 -20.48 -96.67
C VAL A 1171 -19.53 -19.63 -95.44
N GLY A 1172 -20.07 -18.42 -95.40
CA GLY A 1172 -20.00 -17.54 -94.23
C GLY A 1172 -21.31 -16.81 -94.03
N ILE A 1173 -21.73 -16.62 -92.78
CA ILE A 1173 -22.86 -15.78 -92.40
C ILE A 1173 -22.42 -15.00 -91.17
N LYS A 1174 -22.31 -13.68 -91.31
CA LYS A 1174 -22.23 -12.75 -90.21
C LYS A 1174 -23.58 -12.06 -90.10
N ALA A 1175 -24.26 -12.11 -88.98
CA ALA A 1175 -25.56 -11.46 -88.83
C ALA A 1175 -25.71 -10.88 -87.43
N GLY A 1176 -25.79 -9.56 -87.33
CA GLY A 1176 -26.07 -8.84 -86.10
C GLY A 1176 -27.51 -8.35 -86.02
N GLY A 1177 -27.97 -8.06 -84.81
CA GLY A 1177 -29.18 -7.27 -84.62
C GLY A 1177 -29.54 -7.09 -83.17
N GLY A 1178 -30.27 -6.03 -82.88
CA GLY A 1178 -30.56 -5.65 -81.53
C GLY A 1178 -31.58 -4.53 -81.41
N PHE A 1179 -31.88 -4.18 -80.18
CA PHE A 1179 -32.64 -3.01 -79.83
C PHE A 1179 -32.05 -2.33 -78.61
N ASP A 1180 -32.31 -1.03 -78.47
CA ASP A 1180 -32.02 -0.21 -77.29
C ASP A 1180 -33.25 0.66 -77.00
N LEU A 1181 -33.88 0.45 -75.85
CA LEU A 1181 -35.08 1.14 -75.41
C LEU A 1181 -34.74 2.02 -74.21
N LYS A 1182 -34.89 3.33 -74.32
CA LYS A 1182 -34.74 4.28 -73.22
C LYS A 1182 -36.06 4.98 -72.89
N ILE A 1183 -36.52 4.88 -71.66
CA ILE A 1183 -37.73 5.51 -71.12
C ILE A 1183 -37.32 6.41 -69.96
N ASP A 1184 -37.46 7.73 -70.11
CA ASP A 1184 -37.17 8.70 -69.06
C ASP A 1184 -38.33 9.69 -68.86
N GLY A 1185 -38.13 10.72 -68.02
CA GLY A 1185 -39.14 11.75 -67.75
C GLY A 1185 -39.61 12.54 -68.99
N THR A 1186 -39.00 12.33 -70.17
CA THR A 1186 -39.35 12.99 -71.43
C THR A 1186 -40.08 12.09 -72.44
N GLY A 1187 -40.13 10.76 -72.22
CA GLY A 1187 -40.83 9.78 -73.08
C GLY A 1187 -40.05 8.46 -73.24
N ALA A 1188 -40.53 7.55 -74.10
CA ALA A 1188 -39.79 6.35 -74.49
C ALA A 1188 -39.18 6.49 -75.89
N ASN A 1189 -37.99 5.98 -76.11
CA ASN A 1189 -37.27 5.95 -77.39
C ASN A 1189 -36.76 4.53 -77.64
N LEU A 1190 -37.11 3.93 -78.76
CA LEU A 1190 -36.66 2.61 -79.20
C LEU A 1190 -35.75 2.75 -80.41
N HIS A 1191 -34.51 2.30 -80.28
CA HIS A 1191 -33.53 2.16 -81.34
C HIS A 1191 -33.48 0.68 -81.75
N LEU A 1192 -33.59 0.36 -83.03
CA LEU A 1192 -33.52 -0.99 -83.59
C LEU A 1192 -32.34 -1.05 -84.56
N THR A 1193 -31.51 -2.08 -84.42
CA THR A 1193 -30.38 -2.35 -85.32
C THR A 1193 -30.49 -3.77 -85.87
N ALA A 1194 -30.09 -3.99 -87.12
CA ALA A 1194 -29.90 -5.32 -87.67
C ALA A 1194 -28.91 -5.26 -88.82
N ASP A 1195 -28.05 -6.25 -88.96
CA ASP A 1195 -27.11 -6.38 -90.06
C ASP A 1195 -26.96 -7.85 -90.48
N CYS A 1196 -26.65 -8.12 -91.74
CA CYS A 1196 -26.19 -9.43 -92.17
C CYS A 1196 -25.36 -9.35 -93.42
N ASP A 1197 -24.27 -10.10 -93.38
CA ASP A 1197 -23.37 -10.41 -94.45
C ASP A 1197 -23.34 -11.92 -94.67
N ALA A 1198 -23.86 -12.39 -95.80
CA ALA A 1198 -23.74 -13.79 -96.21
C ALA A 1198 -22.70 -13.94 -97.34
N TYR A 1199 -21.90 -14.99 -97.29
CA TYR A 1199 -20.83 -15.30 -98.23
C TYR A 1199 -20.94 -16.75 -98.72
N LEU A 1200 -20.67 -16.98 -100.01
CA LEU A 1200 -20.52 -18.32 -100.60
C LEU A 1200 -19.37 -18.29 -101.59
N LEU A 1201 -18.39 -19.19 -101.45
CA LEU A 1201 -17.20 -19.28 -102.31
C LEU A 1201 -16.39 -17.97 -102.40
N GLY A 1202 -16.27 -17.24 -101.30
CA GLY A 1202 -15.55 -15.95 -101.20
C GLY A 1202 -16.34 -14.76 -101.71
N GLU A 1203 -17.53 -14.98 -102.25
CA GLU A 1203 -18.39 -13.95 -102.81
C GLU A 1203 -19.45 -13.50 -101.81
N HIS A 1204 -19.62 -12.18 -101.67
CA HIS A 1204 -20.66 -11.58 -100.83
C HIS A 1204 -22.03 -11.74 -101.52
N LEU A 1205 -22.92 -12.49 -100.90
CA LEU A 1205 -24.25 -12.79 -101.42
C LEU A 1205 -25.28 -11.78 -100.95
N VAL A 1206 -25.27 -11.43 -99.67
CA VAL A 1206 -26.28 -10.57 -99.05
C VAL A 1206 -25.57 -9.58 -98.15
N HIS A 1207 -25.86 -8.29 -98.31
CA HIS A 1207 -25.58 -7.24 -97.33
C HIS A 1207 -26.91 -6.62 -96.94
N PHE A 1208 -27.21 -6.56 -95.65
CA PHE A 1208 -28.27 -5.69 -95.15
C PHE A 1208 -27.79 -4.96 -93.90
N HIS A 1209 -28.24 -3.73 -93.74
CA HIS A 1209 -28.07 -2.94 -92.52
C HIS A 1209 -29.35 -2.14 -92.25
N LEU A 1210 -29.84 -2.19 -91.02
CA LEU A 1210 -31.03 -1.55 -90.51
C LEU A 1210 -30.63 -0.77 -89.26
N ASP A 1211 -30.97 0.52 -89.23
CA ASP A 1211 -30.76 1.41 -88.08
C ASP A 1211 -31.96 2.36 -88.00
N LEU A 1212 -32.83 2.16 -86.99
CA LEU A 1212 -34.10 2.89 -86.83
C LEU A 1212 -34.29 3.40 -85.41
N THR A 1213 -34.56 4.70 -85.23
CA THR A 1213 -34.96 5.28 -83.93
C THR A 1213 -36.42 5.75 -83.95
N ILE A 1214 -37.21 5.32 -82.97
CA ILE A 1214 -38.66 5.56 -82.86
C ILE A 1214 -38.98 6.13 -81.47
N GLY A 1215 -39.67 7.27 -81.42
CA GLY A 1215 -40.27 7.77 -80.17
C GLY A 1215 -41.57 7.01 -79.87
N VAL A 1216 -41.69 6.46 -78.67
CA VAL A 1216 -42.79 5.60 -78.22
C VAL A 1216 -43.54 6.28 -77.07
N ARG A 1217 -44.86 6.45 -77.18
CA ARG A 1217 -45.73 6.84 -76.06
C ARG A 1217 -46.69 5.73 -75.67
N LYS A 1218 -47.06 4.89 -76.65
CA LYS A 1218 -47.85 3.67 -76.49
C LYS A 1218 -47.44 2.64 -77.55
N TRP A 1219 -47.79 1.37 -77.33
CA TRP A 1219 -47.46 0.25 -78.24
C TRP A 1219 -47.97 0.49 -79.67
N ASP A 1220 -49.15 1.13 -79.79
CA ASP A 1220 -49.70 1.53 -81.08
C ASP A 1220 -48.77 2.47 -81.87
N ASP A 1221 -47.88 3.21 -81.23
CA ASP A 1221 -46.97 4.12 -81.94
C ASP A 1221 -45.89 3.35 -82.69
N ILE A 1222 -45.47 2.19 -82.18
CA ILE A 1222 -44.56 1.27 -82.87
C ILE A 1222 -45.30 0.61 -84.04
N ILE A 1223 -46.50 0.07 -83.77
CA ILE A 1223 -47.33 -0.55 -84.81
C ILE A 1223 -47.66 0.48 -85.90
N ALA A 1224 -48.06 1.69 -85.52
CA ALA A 1224 -48.34 2.78 -86.44
C ALA A 1224 -47.08 3.23 -87.17
N TYR A 1225 -45.91 3.31 -86.51
CA TYR A 1225 -44.67 3.64 -87.21
C TYR A 1225 -44.31 2.57 -88.26
N LEU A 1226 -44.41 1.29 -87.92
CA LEU A 1226 -44.16 0.16 -88.84
C LEU A 1226 -45.21 0.09 -89.97
N GLN A 1227 -46.47 0.36 -89.67
CA GLN A 1227 -47.56 0.42 -90.65
C GLN A 1227 -47.49 1.65 -91.56
N ASN A 1228 -47.00 2.78 -91.04
CA ASN A 1228 -46.92 4.05 -91.76
C ASN A 1228 -45.57 4.27 -92.46
N ASN A 1229 -44.54 3.50 -92.11
CA ASN A 1229 -43.22 3.54 -92.75
C ASN A 1229 -42.77 2.11 -93.18
N PRO A 1230 -43.63 1.29 -93.82
CA PRO A 1230 -43.22 -0.03 -94.29
C PRO A 1230 -42.07 0.10 -95.28
N GLU A 1231 -42.05 1.16 -96.10
CA GLU A 1231 -40.94 1.42 -97.02
C GLU A 1231 -39.59 1.46 -96.30
N LYS A 1232 -39.44 2.09 -95.13
CA LYS A 1232 -38.14 2.15 -94.43
C LYS A 1232 -37.66 0.78 -93.95
N LEU A 1233 -38.57 -0.14 -93.66
CA LEU A 1233 -38.25 -1.52 -93.28
C LEU A 1233 -37.88 -2.35 -94.52
N PHE A 1234 -38.64 -2.18 -95.61
CA PHE A 1234 -38.47 -2.91 -96.87
C PHE A 1234 -37.38 -2.34 -97.79
N GLU A 1235 -36.95 -1.09 -97.62
CA GLU A 1235 -35.86 -0.49 -98.41
C GLU A 1235 -34.51 -1.11 -98.00
N SER A 1236 -34.26 -1.34 -96.71
CA SER A 1236 -33.07 -2.08 -96.25
C SER A 1236 -33.16 -3.60 -96.44
N LEU A 1237 -34.29 -4.24 -96.08
CA LEU A 1237 -34.43 -5.71 -96.14
C LEU A 1237 -34.76 -6.20 -97.55
N GLY A 1238 -35.65 -5.51 -98.24
CA GLY A 1238 -36.15 -5.88 -99.55
C GLY A 1238 -35.14 -5.60 -100.64
N GLN A 1239 -34.45 -4.46 -100.62
CA GLN A 1239 -33.49 -4.12 -101.67
C GLN A 1239 -32.23 -4.97 -101.58
N GLY A 1240 -31.69 -5.21 -100.37
CA GLY A 1240 -30.54 -6.10 -100.18
C GLY A 1240 -30.80 -7.56 -100.54
N ILE A 1241 -31.92 -8.15 -100.09
CA ILE A 1241 -32.28 -9.55 -100.40
C ILE A 1241 -32.72 -9.69 -101.86
N TRP A 1242 -33.44 -8.71 -102.41
CA TRP A 1242 -33.86 -8.73 -103.81
C TRP A 1242 -32.69 -8.51 -104.75
N ASP A 1243 -31.79 -7.56 -104.48
CA ASP A 1243 -30.60 -7.35 -105.30
C ASP A 1243 -29.65 -8.54 -105.16
N ALA A 1244 -29.51 -9.15 -103.98
CA ALA A 1244 -28.81 -10.43 -103.79
C ALA A 1244 -29.42 -11.59 -104.59
N MET A 1245 -30.74 -11.81 -104.47
CA MET A 1245 -31.45 -12.87 -105.19
C MET A 1245 -31.42 -12.61 -106.69
N LYS A 1246 -31.52 -11.35 -107.11
CA LYS A 1246 -31.45 -10.94 -108.51
C LYS A 1246 -30.04 -11.11 -109.04
N ASP A 1247 -29.00 -10.68 -108.34
CA ASP A 1247 -27.61 -10.84 -108.77
C ASP A 1247 -27.20 -12.33 -108.77
N CYS A 1248 -27.68 -13.11 -107.79
CA CYS A 1248 -27.51 -14.56 -107.74
C CYS A 1248 -28.26 -15.28 -108.88
N ALA A 1249 -29.51 -14.88 -109.18
CA ALA A 1249 -30.32 -15.50 -110.22
C ALA A 1249 -30.01 -15.00 -111.65
N THR A 1250 -29.50 -13.78 -111.81
CA THR A 1250 -29.31 -13.13 -113.12
C THR A 1250 -27.85 -12.95 -113.52
N THR A 1251 -26.94 -12.82 -112.56
CA THR A 1251 -25.50 -12.58 -112.83
C THR A 1251 -24.68 -13.83 -112.50
N LYS A 1252 -24.83 -14.44 -111.31
CA LYS A 1252 -23.96 -15.56 -110.87
C LYS A 1252 -24.41 -16.96 -111.24
N ALA A 1253 -25.72 -17.24 -111.31
CA ALA A 1253 -26.19 -18.51 -111.88
C ALA A 1253 -25.76 -18.68 -113.34
N ALA A 1254 -25.53 -17.59 -114.06
CA ALA A 1254 -24.97 -17.58 -115.41
C ALA A 1254 -23.44 -17.71 -115.47
N GLU A 1255 -22.73 -17.47 -114.36
CA GLU A 1255 -21.27 -17.70 -114.24
C GLU A 1255 -20.94 -19.11 -113.69
N LEU A 1256 -21.89 -19.76 -113.01
CA LEU A 1256 -21.76 -21.11 -112.42
C LEU A 1256 -22.28 -22.24 -113.31
N THR A 1257 -22.98 -21.95 -114.40
CA THR A 1257 -23.23 -22.86 -115.53
C THR A 1257 -22.33 -22.49 -116.71
#